data_AF-A0A2T7D5H4-F1
#
_entry.id   AF-A0A2T7D5H4-F1
#
_cell.length_a   1.000
_cell.length_b   1.000
_cell.length_c   1.000
_cell.angle_alpha   90.00
_cell.angle_beta   90.00
_cell.angle_gamma   90.00
#
_symmetry.space_group_name_H-M   'P 1'
#
loop_
_entity.id
_entity.type
_entity.pdbx_description
1 polymer ?
#
loop_
_entity_poly.entity_id
_entity_poly.type
_entity_poly.pdbx_seq_one_letter_code
_entity_poly.pdbx_strand_id
1 'polypeptide(L)'
;MRRFFQPVARGRGSTTGGVGDNNVQAEPSRIAASEQSNVGRPFNPDEIVVDPALRRQIQEYDKNVQDEVRRAYILKGPCQPKALDFPRRPYHQGSRPFKEEWYEKYDWLEYSESKDASYCFYCFLFKQPGKGDKYEAFTKHGYNNWKDAVERFKSHVGGVNSIHNNARLHFDDFNNQRQSIDTVMSNVSREAEELYKIRLTSALACARFLLMQGLAFRGHDESSTSLNKGNFRELIDWVKDKIKEVMDAFNRAPRNCIMISPHIQKDLAKSCAQEITETIIGEIGDMNFSILIDESRDISVKEQMAVILRYVNNQGHVVERFLALKHVKDTTSDALKEALLTLLDHHGLSTSKIRGQGYDGASNMRGEFNGLQKRILDINPHAYYVHFHDFLEDIQRIVSTTSSSCKRRDALETKQRESILEKLERGEIFTGKGIHQETNLARPGDTRWGSRYLTLIRLQTMWESVLHVLAIVHKDGRIPTQAAGLIEKMETFKFAFILKLMLKVLAVTNELSQILQRKNVDIVLAMELLDVVKARMAMLRTDSGWESFFEDLKLFCAEKHIPVVDMDAEVPIRGRSRRDGFRVTNLHYYRTEIFFVVLDKINTELCHRFSEVSSELLVNFFCLDPKNSFCMFNLDKLVKLGELYDQDFTIVDRAILREQLEKYIVHVRLHSAFSTCEDIASLAIKMVQTGKHVVFPLVYKLIELVLLLPVSTASVERSFSAMNIIKRELRNKIEDDWMNDLMVCYTEKEIFKSLDDEIIIRRFQRLKTRRMQLPRSSKT
;
A
#
# COMPACT_ATOMS: atom_id res chain seq x y z
N MET A 1 2.26 37.61 -33.21
CA MET A 1 0.91 38.21 -33.22
C MET A 1 0.60 38.72 -31.82
N ARG A 2 0.29 40.02 -31.72
CA ARG A 2 -0.06 40.75 -30.48
C ARG A 2 -1.54 40.49 -30.10
N ARG A 3 -1.84 40.61 -28.79
CA ARG A 3 -3.17 40.77 -28.14
C ARG A 3 -4.01 39.47 -28.11
N PHE A 4 -4.58 39.02 -26.98
CA PHE A 4 -5.52 39.72 -26.10
C PHE A 4 -5.53 39.16 -24.65
N PHE A 5 -5.21 40.07 -23.71
CA PHE A 5 -5.70 40.30 -22.34
C PHE A 5 -5.56 39.30 -21.16
N GLN A 6 -4.95 39.88 -20.11
CA GLN A 6 -5.01 39.57 -18.68
C GLN A 6 -5.67 40.81 -17.96
N PRO A 7 -5.80 40.85 -16.61
CA PRO A 7 -7.03 41.15 -15.87
C PRO A 7 -7.19 42.63 -15.45
N VAL A 8 -8.39 43.02 -14.98
CA VAL A 8 -8.59 44.29 -14.24
C VAL A 8 -9.55 44.12 -13.06
N ALA A 9 -9.09 44.56 -11.90
CA ALA A 9 -9.86 44.91 -10.71
C ALA A 9 -9.78 46.44 -10.46
N ARG A 10 -10.67 46.94 -9.57
CA ARG A 10 -10.91 48.31 -9.04
C ARG A 10 -12.04 49.05 -9.79
N GLY A 11 -13.02 49.71 -9.16
CA GLY A 11 -13.30 50.06 -7.76
C GLY A 11 -13.86 51.49 -7.66
N ARG A 12 -14.82 51.73 -6.72
CA ARG A 12 -15.40 53.02 -6.23
C ARG A 12 -16.43 53.71 -7.17
N GLY A 13 -17.49 54.40 -6.71
CA GLY A 13 -17.99 54.77 -5.38
C GLY A 13 -19.00 55.94 -5.49
N SER A 14 -19.53 56.39 -4.33
CA SER A 14 -20.24 57.67 -4.05
C SER A 14 -21.79 57.67 -4.13
N THR A 15 -22.59 58.41 -3.36
CA THR A 15 -22.51 59.20 -2.09
C THR A 15 -23.91 59.81 -1.85
N THR A 16 -24.32 60.03 -0.58
CA THR A 16 -25.01 61.22 0.02
C THR A 16 -25.59 60.78 1.38
N GLY A 17 -25.49 61.43 2.55
CA GLY A 17 -24.87 62.66 3.11
C GLY A 17 -24.94 62.50 4.66
N GLY A 18 -24.01 62.99 5.49
CA GLY A 18 -23.94 64.35 6.08
C GLY A 18 -25.18 64.65 6.97
N VAL A 19 -25.16 65.00 8.26
CA VAL A 19 -24.30 65.87 9.10
C VAL A 19 -24.59 65.58 10.59
N GLY A 20 -23.58 65.46 11.48
CA GLY A 20 -23.32 66.32 12.67
C GLY A 20 -24.08 65.86 13.95
N ASP A 21 -23.59 65.89 15.19
CA ASP A 21 -22.45 66.54 15.84
C ASP A 21 -22.20 65.90 17.24
N ASN A 22 -20.94 65.95 17.66
CA ASN A 22 -20.41 66.17 19.03
C ASN A 22 -20.86 65.35 20.26
N ASN A 23 -19.88 64.58 20.76
CA ASN A 23 -19.25 64.67 22.09
C ASN A 23 -20.14 64.61 23.36
N VAL A 24 -19.85 63.65 24.25
CA VAL A 24 -19.46 63.82 25.68
C VAL A 24 -19.56 62.48 26.42
N GLN A 25 -18.49 62.17 27.16
CA GLN A 25 -18.38 61.07 28.12
C GLN A 25 -19.39 61.21 29.27
N ALA A 26 -20.03 60.10 29.65
CA ALA A 26 -20.37 59.78 31.06
C ALA A 26 -20.95 58.34 31.15
N GLU A 27 -20.25 57.45 31.83
CA GLU A 27 -20.80 56.27 32.52
C GLU A 27 -21.83 56.69 33.61
N PRO A 28 -22.49 55.77 34.36
CA PRO A 28 -22.83 54.36 34.12
C PRO A 28 -24.31 54.05 34.48
N SER A 29 -24.97 53.06 33.86
CA SER A 29 -26.11 52.39 34.53
C SER A 29 -26.70 51.16 33.82
N ARG A 30 -26.77 50.08 34.61
CA ARG A 30 -27.93 49.19 34.83
C ARG A 30 -28.49 48.37 33.67
N ILE A 31 -28.08 47.10 33.71
CA ILE A 31 -28.88 45.86 33.64
C ILE A 31 -30.39 46.09 33.52
N ALA A 32 -30.93 45.72 32.36
CA ALA A 32 -32.26 45.15 32.20
C ALA A 32 -32.17 44.10 31.08
N ALA A 33 -32.11 42.82 31.46
CA ALA A 33 -32.13 41.72 30.51
C ALA A 33 -33.57 41.53 30.01
N SER A 34 -33.81 41.86 28.75
CA SER A 34 -35.06 41.58 28.04
C SER A 34 -35.06 40.14 27.53
N GLU A 35 -36.15 39.43 27.80
CA GLU A 35 -36.50 38.15 27.18
C GLU A 35 -36.51 38.28 25.66
N GLN A 36 -35.70 37.47 24.97
CA GLN A 36 -35.87 37.19 23.55
C GLN A 36 -36.11 35.69 23.35
N SER A 37 -37.25 35.39 22.76
CA SER A 37 -37.74 34.07 22.37
C SER A 37 -36.77 33.37 21.41
N ASN A 38 -36.17 32.27 21.86
CA ASN A 38 -35.27 31.44 21.06
C ASN A 38 -36.08 30.32 20.37
N VAL A 39 -36.72 30.63 19.24
CA VAL A 39 -37.35 29.63 18.37
C VAL A 39 -36.39 29.34 17.23
N GLY A 40 -35.78 28.15 17.21
CA GLY A 40 -35.00 27.64 16.07
C GLY A 40 -33.52 27.31 16.31
N ARG A 41 -32.97 27.48 17.52
CA ARG A 41 -31.59 27.05 17.81
C ARG A 41 -31.58 25.55 18.17
N PRO A 42 -30.80 24.68 17.47
CA PRO A 42 -30.68 23.27 17.85
C PRO A 42 -30.09 23.13 19.26
N PHE A 43 -30.55 22.14 20.02
CA PHE A 43 -30.10 21.90 21.38
C PHE A 43 -28.58 21.64 21.40
N ASN A 44 -27.84 22.39 22.23
CA ASN A 44 -26.41 22.19 22.44
C ASN A 44 -26.19 21.48 23.80
N PRO A 45 -25.75 20.20 23.81
CA PRO A 45 -25.53 19.44 25.04
C PRO A 45 -24.48 20.04 25.98
N ASP A 46 -23.54 20.84 25.46
CA ASP A 46 -22.46 21.44 26.25
C ASP A 46 -22.89 22.69 27.03
N GLU A 47 -24.04 23.27 26.69
CA GLU A 47 -24.61 24.46 27.36
C GLU A 47 -25.54 24.08 28.53
N ILE A 48 -25.62 22.80 28.91
CA ILE A 48 -26.56 22.31 29.93
C ILE A 48 -26.11 22.68 31.36
N VAL A 49 -27.03 23.25 32.14
CA VAL A 49 -26.76 23.67 33.52
C VAL A 49 -26.82 22.46 34.46
N VAL A 50 -25.71 22.13 35.10
CA VAL A 50 -25.59 20.93 35.95
C VAL A 50 -26.16 21.13 37.36
N ASP A 51 -26.12 22.35 37.91
CA ASP A 51 -26.66 22.64 39.26
C ASP A 51 -28.17 22.32 39.32
N PRO A 52 -28.61 21.40 40.20
CA PRO A 52 -29.98 20.93 40.22
C PRO A 52 -31.01 21.99 40.63
N ALA A 53 -30.59 23.09 41.25
CA ALA A 53 -31.46 24.21 41.60
C ALA A 53 -31.66 25.24 40.47
N LEU A 54 -30.73 25.27 39.52
CA LEU A 54 -30.67 26.25 38.43
C LEU A 54 -31.06 25.65 37.07
N ARG A 55 -31.11 24.32 36.96
CA ARG A 55 -31.51 23.63 35.74
C ARG A 55 -32.99 23.83 35.40
N ARG A 56 -33.25 24.03 34.11
CA ARG A 56 -34.59 24.08 33.50
C ARG A 56 -35.29 22.72 33.63
N GLN A 57 -36.59 22.69 33.92
CA GLN A 57 -37.33 21.42 34.04
C GLN A 57 -37.44 20.74 32.67
N ILE A 58 -37.37 19.39 32.63
CA ILE A 58 -37.43 18.64 31.37
C ILE A 58 -38.69 18.97 30.55
N GLN A 59 -39.81 19.17 31.22
CA GLN A 59 -41.11 19.49 30.59
C GLN A 59 -41.14 20.88 29.95
N GLU A 60 -40.23 21.77 30.32
CA GLU A 60 -40.14 23.13 29.75
C GLU A 60 -39.37 23.15 28.43
N TYR A 61 -38.66 22.07 28.07
CA TYR A 61 -38.03 21.91 26.75
C TYR A 61 -39.06 21.43 25.70
N ASP A 62 -38.81 21.76 24.43
CA ASP A 62 -39.63 21.27 23.32
C ASP A 62 -39.68 19.74 23.31
N LYS A 63 -40.87 19.16 23.08
CA LYS A 63 -41.09 17.71 23.15
C LYS A 63 -40.10 16.90 22.30
N ASN A 64 -39.66 17.46 21.17
CA ASN A 64 -38.75 16.78 20.24
C ASN A 64 -37.30 16.71 20.75
N VAL A 65 -36.90 17.54 21.72
CA VAL A 65 -35.52 17.57 22.26
C VAL A 65 -35.42 17.02 23.69
N GLN A 66 -36.52 16.71 24.36
CA GLN A 66 -36.50 16.26 25.76
C GLN A 66 -35.64 15.01 25.99
N ASP A 67 -35.62 14.08 25.04
CA ASP A 67 -34.80 12.87 25.14
C ASP A 67 -33.31 13.16 24.94
N GLU A 68 -32.96 14.10 24.06
CA GLU A 68 -31.58 14.57 23.90
C GLU A 68 -31.09 15.27 25.18
N VAL A 69 -31.95 16.11 25.79
CA VAL A 69 -31.69 16.76 27.08
C VAL A 69 -31.49 15.72 28.19
N ARG A 70 -32.33 14.68 28.26
CA ARG A 70 -32.16 13.57 29.21
C ARG A 70 -30.81 12.87 29.01
N ARG A 71 -30.42 12.55 27.77
CA ARG A 71 -29.12 11.93 27.46
C ARG A 71 -27.95 12.82 27.88
N ALA A 72 -28.03 14.12 27.67
CA ALA A 72 -27.00 15.07 28.07
C ALA A 72 -26.80 15.08 29.60
N TYR A 73 -27.88 15.11 30.39
CA TYR A 73 -27.78 14.99 31.85
C TYR A 73 -27.24 13.62 32.30
N ILE A 74 -27.67 12.53 31.66
CA ILE A 74 -27.18 11.17 31.97
C ILE A 74 -25.67 11.06 31.74
N LEU A 75 -25.15 11.64 30.65
CA LEU A 75 -23.72 11.68 30.36
C LEU A 75 -22.91 12.48 31.38
N LYS A 76 -23.48 13.56 31.93
CA LYS A 76 -22.85 14.37 32.99
C LYS A 76 -22.95 13.71 34.37
N GLY A 77 -23.93 12.83 34.58
CA GLY A 77 -24.18 12.17 35.86
C GLY A 77 -24.85 13.09 36.91
N PRO A 78 -25.17 12.55 38.10
CA PRO A 78 -25.77 13.33 39.18
C PRO A 78 -24.80 14.41 39.69
N CYS A 79 -25.32 15.61 39.98
CA CYS A 79 -24.51 16.70 40.53
C CYS A 79 -24.16 16.44 42.01
N GLN A 80 -22.95 15.93 42.26
CA GLN A 80 -22.44 15.57 43.59
C GLN A 80 -21.12 16.30 43.89
N PRO A 81 -21.17 17.63 44.16
CA PRO A 81 -19.98 18.38 44.52
C PRO A 81 -19.38 17.84 45.81
N LYS A 82 -18.07 17.64 45.81
CA LYS A 82 -17.28 17.24 46.98
C LYS A 82 -16.67 18.49 47.59
N ALA A 83 -17.31 19.01 48.64
CA ALA A 83 -16.85 20.19 49.36
C ALA A 83 -16.19 19.77 50.68
N LEU A 84 -15.02 20.37 50.98
CA LEU A 84 -14.33 20.16 52.27
C LEU A 84 -15.18 20.61 53.47
N ASP A 85 -16.09 21.58 53.28
CA ASP A 85 -17.04 22.05 54.30
C ASP A 85 -18.38 22.51 53.66
N PHE A 86 -19.47 21.79 53.97
CA PHE A 86 -20.82 22.20 53.56
C PHE A 86 -21.41 23.25 54.54
N PRO A 87 -22.28 24.17 54.06
CA PRO A 87 -22.95 25.16 54.90
C PRO A 87 -23.68 24.55 56.10
N ARG A 88 -23.53 25.17 57.27
CA ARG A 88 -24.18 24.71 58.51
C ARG A 88 -25.48 25.47 58.74
N ARG A 89 -26.61 24.75 58.77
CA ARG A 89 -27.93 25.32 59.10
C ARG A 89 -28.20 25.27 60.61
N PRO A 90 -28.69 26.36 61.23
CA PRO A 90 -29.03 26.38 62.65
C PRO A 90 -30.35 25.66 62.94
N TYR A 91 -30.38 24.87 64.00
CA TYR A 91 -31.58 24.22 64.56
C TYR A 91 -31.66 24.46 66.06
N HIS A 92 -32.81 24.18 66.69
CA HIS A 92 -32.99 24.33 68.14
C HIS A 92 -31.97 23.57 69.01
N GLN A 93 -31.33 22.52 68.47
CA GLN A 93 -30.29 21.73 69.13
C GLN A 93 -29.03 21.65 68.24
N GLY A 94 -28.40 22.81 68.01
CA GLY A 94 -27.14 22.94 67.27
C GLY A 94 -27.30 23.15 65.76
N SER A 95 -26.19 23.31 65.05
CA SER A 95 -26.17 23.46 63.59
C SER A 95 -25.77 22.16 62.89
N ARG A 96 -26.43 21.80 61.79
CA ARG A 96 -26.08 20.60 61.00
C ARG A 96 -25.79 20.98 59.55
N PRO A 97 -24.73 20.43 58.93
CA PRO A 97 -24.50 20.55 57.49
C PRO A 97 -25.06 19.34 56.71
N PHE A 98 -25.10 19.46 55.38
CA PHE A 98 -25.17 18.30 54.48
C PHE A 98 -23.94 17.39 54.71
N LYS A 99 -24.12 16.07 54.56
CA LYS A 99 -23.03 15.10 54.73
C LYS A 99 -22.70 14.42 53.40
N GLU A 100 -21.44 14.49 52.98
CA GLU A 100 -20.95 13.86 51.75
C GLU A 100 -21.18 12.33 51.74
N GLU A 101 -21.05 11.68 52.90
CA GLU A 101 -21.32 10.23 53.09
C GLU A 101 -22.70 9.78 52.59
N TRP A 102 -23.65 10.71 52.44
CA TRP A 102 -24.96 10.39 51.90
C TRP A 102 -24.93 10.03 50.41
N TYR A 103 -23.96 10.52 49.63
CA TYR A 103 -23.80 10.14 48.22
C TYR A 103 -23.46 8.66 48.05
N GLU A 104 -22.66 8.09 48.96
CA GLU A 104 -22.30 6.66 48.93
C GLU A 104 -23.52 5.76 49.18
N LYS A 105 -24.47 6.27 49.98
CA LYS A 105 -25.69 5.53 50.34
C LYS A 105 -26.83 5.74 49.36
N TYR A 106 -26.84 6.86 48.65
CA TYR A 106 -27.94 7.28 47.76
C TYR A 106 -27.36 7.79 46.44
N ASP A 107 -27.20 6.87 45.49
CA ASP A 107 -26.67 7.12 44.13
C ASP A 107 -27.43 8.20 43.34
N TRP A 108 -28.71 8.39 43.65
CA TRP A 108 -29.59 9.39 43.04
C TRP A 108 -29.48 10.79 43.63
N LEU A 109 -28.81 10.95 44.78
CA LEU A 109 -28.81 12.19 45.55
C LEU A 109 -27.93 13.24 44.87
N GLU A 110 -28.51 14.42 44.65
CA GLU A 110 -27.80 15.59 44.14
C GLU A 110 -27.84 16.72 45.17
N TYR A 111 -26.85 17.60 45.12
CA TYR A 111 -26.77 18.79 45.97
C TYR A 111 -26.54 20.04 45.14
N SER A 112 -27.25 21.11 45.48
CA SER A 112 -27.05 22.44 44.93
C SER A 112 -26.29 23.31 45.91
N GLU A 113 -25.12 23.78 45.51
CA GLU A 113 -24.37 24.79 46.28
C GLU A 113 -25.11 26.13 46.32
N SER A 114 -25.82 26.50 45.25
CA SER A 114 -26.52 27.78 45.15
C SER A 114 -27.73 27.90 46.07
N LYS A 115 -28.41 26.78 46.40
CA LYS A 115 -29.57 26.79 47.33
C LYS A 115 -29.32 26.09 48.67
N ASP A 116 -28.16 25.47 48.87
CA ASP A 116 -27.89 24.59 50.01
C ASP A 116 -29.07 23.63 50.25
N ALA A 117 -29.37 22.83 49.23
CA ALA A 117 -30.52 21.93 49.18
C ALA A 117 -30.24 20.70 48.31
N SER A 118 -30.90 19.60 48.63
CA SER A 118 -30.75 18.29 47.97
C SER A 118 -31.91 17.98 47.02
N TYR A 119 -31.58 17.29 45.93
CA TYR A 119 -32.46 16.94 44.83
C TYR A 119 -32.29 15.46 44.46
N CYS A 120 -33.17 14.94 43.60
CA CYS A 120 -33.10 13.58 43.09
C CYS A 120 -32.93 13.56 41.57
N PHE A 121 -31.83 12.96 41.12
CA PHE A 121 -31.46 12.85 39.71
C PHE A 121 -32.51 12.08 38.89
N TYR A 122 -32.88 10.88 39.31
CA TYR A 122 -33.84 10.05 38.57
C TYR A 122 -35.23 10.70 38.50
N CYS A 123 -35.71 11.25 39.62
CA CYS A 123 -37.00 11.91 39.65
C CYS A 123 -37.03 13.18 38.79
N PHE A 124 -35.91 13.92 38.68
CA PHE A 124 -35.85 15.07 37.79
C PHE A 124 -36.01 14.68 36.32
N LEU A 125 -35.37 13.58 35.90
CA LEU A 125 -35.37 13.14 34.50
C LEU A 125 -36.68 12.48 34.07
N PHE A 126 -37.31 11.67 34.94
CA PHE A 126 -38.36 10.73 34.55
C PHE A 126 -39.67 10.83 35.36
N LYS A 127 -39.85 11.83 36.23
CA LYS A 127 -41.12 12.00 36.96
C LYS A 127 -42.27 12.32 35.99
N GLN A 128 -43.35 11.52 36.08
CA GLN A 128 -44.59 11.74 35.33
C GLN A 128 -45.44 12.86 35.98
N PRO A 129 -45.99 13.81 35.19
CA PRO A 129 -46.89 14.84 35.71
C PRO A 129 -48.21 14.23 36.21
N GLY A 130 -48.74 14.75 37.33
CA GLY A 130 -50.05 14.35 37.89
C GLY A 130 -50.05 13.27 38.98
N LYS A 131 -48.91 12.61 39.27
CA LYS A 131 -48.78 11.67 40.39
C LYS A 131 -48.09 12.32 41.60
N GLY A 132 -48.89 12.92 42.48
CA GLY A 132 -48.55 13.26 43.87
C GLY A 132 -47.68 14.50 44.11
N ASP A 133 -48.29 15.57 44.63
CA ASP A 133 -47.65 16.85 44.96
C ASP A 133 -46.66 16.80 46.15
N LYS A 134 -46.74 15.77 47.00
CA LYS A 134 -45.93 15.66 48.23
C LYS A 134 -44.41 15.45 48.02
N TYR A 135 -43.95 15.33 46.78
CA TYR A 135 -42.54 15.00 46.44
C TYR A 135 -41.88 16.01 45.48
N GLU A 136 -42.47 17.19 45.28
CA GLU A 136 -41.78 18.29 44.58
C GLU A 136 -40.53 18.81 45.32
N ALA A 137 -40.39 18.48 46.61
CA ALA A 137 -39.22 18.83 47.41
C ALA A 137 -37.90 18.36 46.77
N PHE A 138 -37.85 17.19 46.13
CA PHE A 138 -36.60 16.67 45.52
C PHE A 138 -36.47 16.97 44.02
N THR A 139 -37.42 17.67 43.40
CA THR A 139 -37.43 17.93 41.95
C THR A 139 -37.54 19.39 41.56
N LYS A 140 -38.23 20.22 42.37
CA LYS A 140 -38.41 21.66 42.13
C LYS A 140 -37.84 22.52 43.24
N HIS A 141 -38.22 22.26 44.49
CA HIS A 141 -37.96 23.19 45.60
C HIS A 141 -36.63 22.96 46.31
N GLY A 142 -36.11 21.73 46.28
CA GLY A 142 -34.94 21.31 47.05
C GLY A 142 -35.30 20.94 48.49
N TYR A 143 -34.62 19.94 49.06
CA TYR A 143 -34.77 19.55 50.47
C TYR A 143 -33.52 19.92 51.27
N ASN A 144 -33.68 20.69 52.35
CA ASN A 144 -32.56 21.25 53.11
C ASN A 144 -32.71 21.12 54.65
N ASN A 145 -33.63 20.28 55.13
CA ASN A 145 -33.72 19.97 56.56
C ASN A 145 -32.78 18.80 56.90
N TRP A 146 -31.56 19.11 57.29
CA TRP A 146 -30.50 18.13 57.60
C TRP A 146 -30.73 17.33 58.89
N LYS A 147 -31.65 17.77 59.76
CA LYS A 147 -31.99 17.04 60.99
C LYS A 147 -32.68 15.70 60.67
N ASP A 148 -33.57 15.71 59.70
CA ASP A 148 -34.44 14.57 59.36
C ASP A 148 -34.08 13.95 58.00
N ALA A 149 -32.92 14.30 57.45
CA ALA A 149 -32.53 13.96 56.08
C ALA A 149 -32.54 12.46 55.79
N VAL A 150 -31.97 11.63 56.67
CA VAL A 150 -31.91 10.18 56.46
C VAL A 150 -33.31 9.55 56.45
N GLU A 151 -34.20 9.99 57.35
CA GLU A 151 -35.60 9.52 57.36
C GLU A 151 -36.33 9.99 56.11
N ARG A 152 -36.10 11.24 55.70
CA ARG A 152 -36.72 11.79 54.50
C ARG A 152 -36.23 11.10 53.23
N PHE A 153 -34.95 10.80 53.10
CA PHE A 153 -34.39 10.06 51.97
C PHE A 153 -34.97 8.65 51.89
N LYS A 154 -35.09 7.94 53.02
CA LYS A 154 -35.77 6.63 53.07
C LYS A 154 -37.23 6.75 52.65
N SER A 155 -37.95 7.76 53.14
CA SER A 155 -39.34 8.00 52.74
C SER A 155 -39.51 8.38 51.26
N HIS A 156 -38.50 9.04 50.67
CA HIS A 156 -38.48 9.41 49.26
C HIS A 156 -38.29 8.18 48.37
N VAL A 157 -37.35 7.29 48.70
CA VAL A 157 -37.16 6.01 48.00
C VAL A 157 -38.41 5.16 48.11
N GLY A 158 -39.04 5.07 49.28
CA GLY A 158 -40.30 4.36 49.49
C GLY A 158 -40.26 2.87 49.12
N GLY A 159 -41.43 2.28 48.86
CA GLY A 159 -41.56 0.88 48.43
C GLY A 159 -41.41 0.67 46.91
N VAL A 160 -41.57 -0.57 46.43
CA VAL A 160 -41.30 -0.97 45.03
C VAL A 160 -42.03 -0.10 43.98
N ASN A 161 -43.26 0.35 44.26
CA ASN A 161 -44.05 1.19 43.35
C ASN A 161 -43.99 2.69 43.67
N SER A 162 -42.99 3.15 44.42
CA SER A 162 -42.82 4.58 44.71
C SER A 162 -42.53 5.39 43.44
N ILE A 163 -42.73 6.71 43.51
CA ILE A 163 -42.39 7.61 42.39
C ILE A 163 -40.89 7.52 42.07
N HIS A 164 -40.04 7.41 43.10
CA HIS A 164 -38.61 7.27 42.95
C HIS A 164 -38.24 5.97 42.21
N ASN A 165 -38.73 4.82 42.67
CA ASN A 165 -38.39 3.53 42.07
C ASN A 165 -38.94 3.40 40.64
N ASN A 166 -40.11 3.96 40.35
CA ASN A 166 -40.60 4.05 38.97
C ASN A 166 -39.73 4.96 38.08
N ALA A 167 -39.27 6.10 38.60
CA ALA A 167 -38.36 6.98 37.85
C ALA A 167 -36.98 6.32 37.63
N ARG A 168 -36.51 5.54 38.60
CA ARG A 168 -35.29 4.73 38.49
C ARG A 168 -35.44 3.63 37.45
N LEU A 169 -36.55 2.90 37.45
CA LEU A 169 -36.86 1.92 36.41
C LEU A 169 -36.88 2.56 35.01
N HIS A 170 -37.52 3.72 34.85
CA HIS A 170 -37.51 4.45 33.58
C HIS A 170 -36.10 4.93 33.18
N PHE A 171 -35.26 5.33 34.14
CA PHE A 171 -33.86 5.64 33.87
C PHE A 171 -33.10 4.40 33.40
N ASP A 172 -33.26 3.27 34.08
CA ASP A 172 -32.61 2.01 33.74
C ASP A 172 -33.04 1.51 32.35
N ASP A 173 -34.35 1.57 32.05
CA ASP A 173 -34.93 1.24 30.74
C ASP A 173 -34.40 2.19 29.64
N PHE A 174 -34.30 3.48 29.92
CA PHE A 174 -33.80 4.49 28.97
C PHE A 174 -32.28 4.36 28.72
N ASN A 175 -31.51 3.97 29.74
CA ASN A 175 -30.07 3.78 29.65
C ASN A 175 -29.70 2.42 29.03
N ASN A 176 -30.60 1.44 29.11
CA ASN A 176 -30.48 0.16 28.42
C ASN A 176 -30.78 0.33 26.93
N GLN A 177 -29.74 0.59 26.13
CA GLN A 177 -29.80 0.75 24.66
C GLN A 177 -30.46 -0.42 23.91
N ARG A 178 -30.84 -1.51 24.58
CA ARG A 178 -31.61 -2.64 24.02
C ARG A 178 -33.11 -2.36 23.84
N GLN A 179 -33.64 -1.26 24.39
CA GLN A 179 -35.06 -0.89 24.29
C GLN A 179 -35.33 0.49 23.66
N SER A 180 -34.33 1.13 23.03
CA SER A 180 -34.63 2.31 22.21
C SER A 180 -35.57 1.93 21.06
N ILE A 181 -36.40 2.87 20.60
CA ILE A 181 -37.36 2.67 19.50
C ILE A 181 -36.68 2.12 18.23
N ASP A 182 -35.40 2.46 18.00
CA ASP A 182 -34.58 1.88 16.92
C ASP A 182 -34.31 0.37 17.08
N THR A 183 -34.28 -0.14 18.31
CA THR A 183 -34.06 -1.57 18.63
C THR A 183 -35.38 -2.36 18.64
N VAL A 184 -36.50 -1.72 18.98
CA VAL A 184 -37.84 -2.35 18.97
C VAL A 184 -38.30 -2.70 17.53
N MET A 185 -37.78 -2.02 16.51
CA MET A 185 -37.98 -2.44 15.10
C MET A 185 -37.15 -3.69 14.71
N SER A 186 -36.21 -4.14 15.54
CA SER A 186 -35.39 -5.33 15.32
C SER A 186 -35.45 -6.30 16.52
N ASN A 187 -36.61 -6.91 16.77
CA ASN A 187 -36.71 -8.11 17.63
C ASN A 187 -35.84 -9.24 17.05
N VAL A 188 -34.54 -9.22 17.33
CA VAL A 188 -33.61 -10.29 17.06
C VAL A 188 -33.39 -11.01 18.38
N SER A 189 -33.86 -12.25 18.48
CA SER A 189 -33.60 -13.07 19.67
C SER A 189 -32.09 -13.32 19.81
N ARG A 190 -31.60 -13.54 21.03
CA ARG A 190 -30.20 -13.97 21.28
C ARG A 190 -29.82 -15.18 20.42
N GLU A 191 -30.77 -16.09 20.20
CA GLU A 191 -30.61 -17.22 19.30
C GLU A 191 -30.42 -16.78 17.83
N ALA A 192 -31.20 -15.83 17.34
CA ALA A 192 -31.05 -15.30 15.98
C ALA A 192 -29.71 -14.57 15.78
N GLU A 193 -29.19 -13.88 16.80
CA GLU A 193 -27.84 -13.29 16.82
C GLU A 193 -26.76 -14.38 16.74
N GLU A 194 -26.87 -15.44 17.55
CA GLU A 194 -25.90 -16.54 17.55
C GLU A 194 -25.87 -17.25 16.20
N LEU A 195 -27.03 -17.59 15.65
CA LEU A 195 -27.12 -18.17 14.31
C LEU A 195 -26.56 -17.22 13.24
N TYR A 196 -26.71 -15.90 13.42
CA TYR A 196 -26.10 -14.93 12.51
C TYR A 196 -24.57 -14.88 12.64
N LYS A 197 -24.06 -14.94 13.87
CA LYS A 197 -22.62 -15.04 14.12
C LYS A 197 -22.04 -16.28 13.44
N ILE A 198 -22.65 -17.45 13.61
CA ILE A 198 -22.26 -18.71 12.96
C ILE A 198 -22.25 -18.58 11.43
N ARG A 199 -23.28 -17.97 10.84
CA ARG A 199 -23.32 -17.74 9.38
C ARG A 199 -22.20 -16.83 8.91
N LEU A 200 -21.96 -15.73 9.62
CA LEU A 200 -20.96 -14.74 9.25
C LEU A 200 -19.53 -15.29 9.40
N THR A 201 -19.22 -15.98 10.50
CA THR A 201 -17.91 -16.62 10.70
C THR A 201 -17.64 -17.71 9.66
N SER A 202 -18.64 -18.55 9.36
CA SER A 202 -18.52 -19.59 8.33
C SER A 202 -18.31 -19.00 6.94
N ALA A 203 -19.06 -17.94 6.59
CA ALA A 203 -18.91 -17.23 5.33
C ALA A 203 -17.54 -16.55 5.22
N LEU A 204 -17.05 -15.94 6.30
CA LEU A 204 -15.72 -15.34 6.34
C LEU A 204 -14.63 -16.40 6.18
N ALA A 205 -14.71 -17.54 6.87
CA ALA A 205 -13.74 -18.63 6.74
C ALA A 205 -13.64 -19.14 5.28
N CYS A 206 -14.79 -19.33 4.62
CA CYS A 206 -14.85 -19.68 3.21
C CYS A 206 -14.22 -18.59 2.31
N ALA A 207 -14.52 -17.32 2.59
CA ALA A 207 -13.94 -16.20 1.84
C ALA A 207 -12.42 -16.13 2.01
N ARG A 208 -11.91 -16.26 3.24
CA ARG A 208 -10.47 -16.28 3.56
C ARG A 208 -9.74 -17.37 2.78
N PHE A 209 -10.30 -18.58 2.74
CA PHE A 209 -9.75 -19.68 1.97
C PHE A 209 -9.60 -19.31 0.49
N LEU A 210 -10.67 -18.82 -0.15
CA LEU A 210 -10.64 -18.46 -1.57
C LEU A 210 -9.67 -17.32 -1.87
N LEU A 211 -9.62 -16.30 -1.01
CA LEU A 211 -8.71 -15.17 -1.12
C LEU A 211 -7.25 -15.60 -1.03
N MET A 212 -6.89 -16.41 -0.03
CA MET A 212 -5.52 -16.92 0.12
C MET A 212 -5.06 -17.78 -1.06
N GLN A 213 -5.99 -18.47 -1.71
CA GLN A 213 -5.70 -19.31 -2.89
C GLN A 213 -5.83 -18.57 -4.22
N GLY A 214 -6.35 -17.34 -4.23
CA GLY A 214 -6.60 -16.57 -5.46
C GLY A 214 -7.72 -17.16 -6.32
N LEU A 215 -8.62 -17.94 -5.71
CA LEU A 215 -9.68 -18.66 -6.40
C LEU A 215 -10.87 -17.74 -6.73
N ALA A 216 -11.63 -18.11 -7.75
CA ALA A 216 -12.88 -17.44 -8.09
C ALA A 216 -13.92 -17.69 -6.98
N PHE A 217 -14.74 -16.69 -6.67
CA PHE A 217 -15.85 -16.86 -5.73
C PHE A 217 -17.11 -17.43 -6.41
N ARG A 218 -17.47 -16.85 -7.56
CA ARG A 218 -18.73 -17.09 -8.24
C ARG A 218 -18.60 -18.13 -9.35
N GLY A 219 -19.68 -18.87 -9.56
CA GLY A 219 -19.89 -19.74 -10.72
C GLY A 219 -20.64 -19.01 -11.84
N HIS A 220 -20.77 -19.67 -13.00
CA HIS A 220 -21.60 -19.15 -14.09
C HIS A 220 -23.09 -19.13 -13.74
N ASP A 221 -23.56 -20.14 -13.00
CA ASP A 221 -24.91 -20.24 -12.49
C ASP A 221 -24.89 -20.55 -10.99
N GLU A 222 -25.35 -19.61 -10.16
CA GLU A 222 -25.49 -19.79 -8.70
C GLU A 222 -26.90 -20.22 -8.28
N SER A 223 -27.75 -20.66 -9.23
CA SER A 223 -29.09 -21.16 -8.92
C SER A 223 -29.04 -22.41 -8.02
N SER A 224 -30.09 -22.65 -7.25
CA SER A 224 -30.16 -23.84 -6.38
C SER A 224 -30.16 -25.16 -7.15
N THR A 225 -30.53 -25.11 -8.44
CA THR A 225 -30.56 -26.25 -9.36
C THR A 225 -29.24 -26.46 -10.11
N SER A 226 -28.29 -25.53 -9.99
CA SER A 226 -26.98 -25.65 -10.62
C SER A 226 -26.18 -26.79 -9.97
N LEU A 227 -25.52 -27.59 -10.81
CA LEU A 227 -24.56 -28.61 -10.39
C LEU A 227 -23.23 -27.99 -9.91
N ASN A 228 -22.99 -26.72 -10.21
CA ASN A 228 -21.82 -25.96 -9.75
C ASN A 228 -22.22 -24.51 -9.52
N LYS A 229 -22.52 -24.18 -8.25
CA LYS A 229 -22.97 -22.87 -7.79
C LYS A 229 -21.81 -21.86 -7.62
N GLY A 230 -20.59 -22.25 -7.99
CA GLY A 230 -19.37 -21.49 -7.75
C GLY A 230 -18.71 -21.84 -6.41
N ASN A 231 -17.39 -21.68 -6.38
CA ASN A 231 -16.55 -22.16 -5.26
C ASN A 231 -17.02 -21.65 -3.89
N PHE A 232 -17.52 -20.42 -3.76
CA PHE A 232 -17.95 -19.90 -2.46
C PHE A 232 -19.19 -20.61 -1.93
N ARG A 233 -20.19 -20.83 -2.77
CA ARG A 233 -21.42 -21.52 -2.36
C ARG A 233 -21.20 -23.02 -2.18
N GLU A 234 -20.42 -23.63 -3.06
CA GLU A 234 -20.03 -25.04 -2.93
C GLU A 234 -19.21 -25.28 -1.66
N LEU A 235 -18.29 -24.37 -1.30
CA LEU A 235 -17.52 -24.49 -0.06
C LEU A 235 -18.41 -24.32 1.17
N ILE A 236 -19.38 -23.40 1.13
CA ILE A 236 -20.37 -23.26 2.21
C ILE A 236 -21.23 -24.52 2.35
N ASP A 237 -21.73 -25.07 1.24
CA ASP A 237 -22.51 -26.32 1.26
C ASP A 237 -21.68 -27.48 1.81
N TRP A 238 -20.40 -27.57 1.41
CA TRP A 238 -19.44 -28.53 1.98
C TRP A 238 -19.26 -28.36 3.50
N VAL A 239 -19.19 -27.13 4.02
CA VAL A 239 -19.12 -26.89 5.48
C VAL A 239 -20.41 -27.31 6.18
N LYS A 240 -21.59 -27.03 5.60
CA LYS A 240 -22.88 -27.46 6.16
C LYS A 240 -22.97 -28.98 6.28
N ASP A 241 -22.46 -29.72 5.29
CA ASP A 241 -22.45 -31.19 5.31
C ASP A 241 -21.58 -31.78 6.43
N LYS A 242 -20.62 -30.99 6.96
CA LYS A 242 -19.71 -31.41 8.03
C LYS A 242 -20.09 -30.89 9.41
N ILE A 243 -20.70 -29.71 9.50
CA ILE A 243 -20.96 -29.02 10.77
C ILE A 243 -22.46 -28.74 10.90
N LYS A 244 -23.11 -29.47 11.82
CA LYS A 244 -24.57 -29.42 12.01
C LYS A 244 -25.05 -28.04 12.44
N GLU A 245 -24.29 -27.34 13.28
CA GLU A 245 -24.59 -25.99 13.76
C GLU A 245 -24.61 -24.99 12.59
N VAL A 246 -23.68 -25.13 11.65
CA VAL A 246 -23.62 -24.30 10.44
C VAL A 246 -24.81 -24.61 9.55
N MET A 247 -25.12 -25.89 9.33
CA MET A 247 -26.31 -26.29 8.57
C MET A 247 -27.60 -25.70 9.16
N ASP A 248 -27.82 -25.84 10.48
CA ASP A 248 -29.00 -25.28 11.16
C ASP A 248 -29.07 -23.76 11.01
N ALA A 249 -27.94 -23.07 11.23
CA ALA A 249 -27.87 -21.63 11.11
C ALA A 249 -28.21 -21.13 9.71
N PHE A 250 -27.77 -21.81 8.64
CA PHE A 250 -28.12 -21.42 7.27
C PHE A 250 -29.55 -21.80 6.88
N ASN A 251 -30.08 -22.93 7.34
CA ASN A 251 -31.45 -23.36 7.02
C ASN A 251 -32.52 -22.49 7.68
N ARG A 252 -32.25 -21.98 8.89
CA ARG A 252 -33.16 -21.10 9.64
C ARG A 252 -33.00 -19.62 9.27
N ALA A 253 -32.14 -19.29 8.32
CA ALA A 253 -31.87 -17.91 7.94
C ALA A 253 -33.01 -17.32 7.10
N PRO A 254 -33.51 -16.11 7.43
CA PRO A 254 -34.41 -15.42 6.52
C PRO A 254 -33.69 -15.08 5.21
N ARG A 255 -34.42 -15.06 4.08
CA ARG A 255 -33.84 -14.92 2.72
C ARG A 255 -32.82 -13.79 2.57
N ASN A 256 -32.97 -12.70 3.31
CA ASN A 256 -32.08 -11.54 3.29
C ASN A 256 -30.88 -11.59 4.27
N CYS A 257 -30.68 -12.69 5.00
CA CYS A 257 -29.58 -12.85 5.99
C CYS A 257 -28.74 -14.13 5.81
N ILE A 258 -28.80 -14.76 4.63
CA ILE A 258 -28.12 -16.05 4.35
C ILE A 258 -26.59 -15.87 4.17
N MET A 259 -26.08 -14.64 4.00
CA MET A 259 -24.64 -14.33 3.86
C MET A 259 -23.94 -14.89 2.60
N ILE A 260 -24.69 -15.52 1.68
CA ILE A 260 -24.15 -16.09 0.44
C ILE A 260 -24.19 -15.14 -0.76
N SER A 261 -24.80 -13.97 -0.59
CA SER A 261 -25.12 -13.12 -1.73
C SER A 261 -23.86 -12.55 -2.40
N PRO A 262 -23.94 -12.24 -3.70
CA PRO A 262 -22.78 -11.76 -4.43
C PRO A 262 -22.23 -10.41 -3.91
N HIS A 263 -23.07 -9.58 -3.28
CA HIS A 263 -22.65 -8.34 -2.62
C HIS A 263 -21.99 -8.58 -1.26
N ILE A 264 -22.43 -9.61 -0.52
CA ILE A 264 -21.82 -9.97 0.78
C ILE A 264 -20.43 -10.54 0.56
N GLN A 265 -20.25 -11.38 -0.46
CA GLN A 265 -18.92 -11.83 -0.89
C GLN A 265 -17.98 -10.64 -1.14
N LYS A 266 -18.48 -9.60 -1.83
CA LYS A 266 -17.73 -8.37 -2.09
C LYS A 266 -17.37 -7.61 -0.81
N ASP A 267 -18.35 -7.38 0.05
CA ASP A 267 -18.13 -6.67 1.31
C ASP A 267 -17.18 -7.44 2.25
N LEU A 268 -17.18 -8.78 2.24
CA LEU A 268 -16.27 -9.61 3.04
C LEU A 268 -14.82 -9.43 2.61
N ALA A 269 -14.49 -9.60 1.33
CA ALA A 269 -13.10 -9.44 0.92
C ALA A 269 -12.64 -7.98 0.96
N LYS A 270 -13.54 -7.00 0.74
CA LYS A 270 -13.24 -5.59 1.02
C LYS A 270 -12.84 -5.38 2.48
N SER A 271 -13.56 -6.00 3.41
CA SER A 271 -13.23 -5.92 4.85
C SER A 271 -11.86 -6.52 5.13
N CYS A 272 -11.55 -7.68 4.55
CA CYS A 272 -10.23 -8.31 4.65
C CYS A 272 -9.11 -7.39 4.12
N ALA A 273 -9.28 -6.87 2.90
CA ALA A 273 -8.29 -6.02 2.24
C ALA A 273 -8.04 -4.73 3.03
N GLN A 274 -9.10 -4.11 3.58
CA GLN A 274 -8.98 -2.91 4.39
C GLN A 274 -8.23 -3.16 5.71
N GLU A 275 -8.50 -4.26 6.41
CA GLU A 275 -7.77 -4.59 7.65
C GLU A 275 -6.28 -4.89 7.38
N ILE A 276 -5.97 -5.59 6.28
CA ILE A 276 -4.58 -5.80 5.84
C ILE A 276 -3.90 -4.45 5.57
N THR A 277 -4.57 -3.59 4.81
CA THR A 277 -4.02 -2.28 4.44
C THR A 277 -3.80 -1.42 5.68
N GLU A 278 -4.76 -1.38 6.62
CA GLU A 278 -4.59 -0.65 7.88
C GLU A 278 -3.46 -1.22 8.74
N THR A 279 -3.22 -2.53 8.71
CA THR A 279 -2.08 -3.14 9.39
C THR A 279 -0.76 -2.67 8.78
N ILE A 280 -0.66 -2.61 7.45
CA ILE A 280 0.53 -2.11 6.74
C ILE A 280 0.76 -0.62 7.07
N ILE A 281 -0.28 0.21 6.95
CA ILE A 281 -0.20 1.65 7.24
C ILE A 281 0.15 1.88 8.72
N GLY A 282 -0.43 1.10 9.63
CA GLY A 282 -0.12 1.14 11.06
C GLY A 282 1.31 0.69 11.37
N GLU A 283 1.85 -0.29 10.65
CA GLU A 283 3.26 -0.70 10.76
C GLU A 283 4.20 0.41 10.31
N ILE A 284 3.87 1.13 9.21
CA ILE A 284 4.66 2.26 8.71
C ILE A 284 4.59 3.46 9.67
N GLY A 285 3.39 3.79 10.16
CA GLY A 285 3.17 4.91 11.05
C GLY A 285 3.75 6.22 10.49
N ASP A 286 4.71 6.79 11.21
CA ASP A 286 5.35 8.08 10.87
C ASP A 286 6.76 7.92 10.28
N MET A 287 7.15 6.67 9.95
CA MET A 287 8.46 6.35 9.39
C MET A 287 8.63 6.86 7.96
N ASN A 288 9.88 7.04 7.55
CA ASN A 288 10.22 7.28 6.16
C ASN A 288 10.04 6.00 5.34
N PHE A 289 9.62 6.13 4.09
CA PHE A 289 9.39 5.01 3.19
C PHE A 289 9.81 5.34 1.75
N SER A 290 9.81 4.33 0.91
CA SER A 290 10.04 4.45 -0.53
C SER A 290 8.90 3.83 -1.30
N ILE A 291 8.71 4.31 -2.53
CA ILE A 291 7.66 3.84 -3.43
C ILE A 291 8.27 3.06 -4.59
N LEU A 292 7.69 1.91 -4.92
CA LEU A 292 7.97 1.18 -6.15
C LEU A 292 6.69 1.11 -6.97
N ILE A 293 6.74 1.58 -8.20
CA ILE A 293 5.58 1.68 -9.09
C ILE A 293 5.93 1.10 -10.44
N ASP A 294 5.02 0.31 -10.97
CA ASP A 294 5.12 -0.24 -12.32
C ASP A 294 3.72 -0.27 -12.94
N GLU A 295 3.68 -0.31 -14.27
CA GLU A 295 2.46 -0.34 -15.06
C GLU A 295 2.40 -1.60 -15.90
N SER A 296 1.24 -2.22 -15.95
CA SER A 296 1.02 -3.38 -16.81
C SER A 296 -0.41 -3.45 -17.32
N ARG A 297 -0.55 -4.02 -18.52
CA ARG A 297 -1.86 -4.31 -19.10
C ARG A 297 -2.42 -5.58 -18.51
N ASP A 298 -3.64 -5.48 -17.99
CA ASP A 298 -4.40 -6.68 -17.65
C ASP A 298 -4.98 -7.37 -18.90
N ILE A 299 -5.58 -8.55 -18.70
CA ILE A 299 -6.13 -9.35 -19.81
C ILE A 299 -7.39 -8.75 -20.46
N SER A 300 -7.92 -7.65 -19.93
CA SER A 300 -8.93 -6.82 -20.58
C SER A 300 -8.34 -5.61 -21.32
N VAL A 301 -7.01 -5.55 -21.46
CA VAL A 301 -6.27 -4.45 -22.11
C VAL A 301 -6.43 -3.13 -21.35
N LYS A 302 -6.74 -3.18 -20.06
CA LYS A 302 -6.72 -2.00 -19.19
C LYS A 302 -5.34 -1.83 -18.58
N GLU A 303 -4.84 -0.60 -18.57
CA GLU A 303 -3.61 -0.24 -17.87
C GLU A 303 -3.86 -0.21 -16.36
N GLN A 304 -2.98 -0.87 -15.62
CA GLN A 304 -3.03 -0.98 -14.16
C GLN A 304 -1.70 -0.55 -13.59
N MET A 305 -1.75 0.36 -12.61
CA MET A 305 -0.60 0.84 -11.84
C MET A 305 -0.54 0.08 -10.52
N ALA A 306 0.53 -0.70 -10.30
CA ALA A 306 0.80 -1.36 -9.04
C ALA A 306 1.68 -0.48 -8.15
N VAL A 307 1.32 -0.33 -6.88
CA VAL A 307 2.08 0.47 -5.91
C VAL A 307 2.53 -0.40 -4.76
N ILE A 308 3.83 -0.43 -4.53
CA ILE A 308 4.48 -1.13 -3.42
C ILE A 308 5.22 -0.11 -2.56
N LEU A 309 5.12 -0.26 -1.24
CA LEU A 309 5.84 0.54 -0.26
C LEU A 309 7.02 -0.27 0.28
N ARG A 310 8.17 0.38 0.42
CA ARG A 310 9.36 -0.18 1.04
C ARG A 310 9.75 0.65 2.26
N TYR A 311 9.91 0.00 3.41
CA TYR A 311 10.26 0.66 4.67
C TYR A 311 11.17 -0.23 5.52
N VAL A 312 11.82 0.35 6.52
CA VAL A 312 12.54 -0.39 7.56
C VAL A 312 11.65 -0.45 8.79
N ASN A 313 11.36 -1.64 9.30
CA ASN A 313 10.50 -1.79 10.47
C ASN A 313 11.29 -1.61 11.78
N ASN A 314 10.57 -1.58 12.91
CA ASN A 314 11.15 -1.38 14.25
C ASN A 314 12.16 -2.45 14.67
N GLN A 315 12.26 -3.57 13.94
CA GLN A 315 13.25 -4.63 14.15
C GLN A 315 14.48 -4.49 13.25
N GLY A 316 14.56 -3.45 12.43
CA GLY A 316 15.62 -3.20 11.46
C GLY A 316 15.51 -4.03 10.18
N HIS A 317 14.38 -4.70 9.93
CA HIS A 317 14.16 -5.44 8.69
C HIS A 317 13.70 -4.52 7.58
N VAL A 318 14.23 -4.73 6.38
CA VAL A 318 13.67 -4.14 5.15
C VAL A 318 12.42 -4.91 4.75
N VAL A 319 11.31 -4.20 4.64
CA VAL A 319 10.00 -4.77 4.31
C VAL A 319 9.47 -4.09 3.06
N GLU A 320 8.94 -4.89 2.13
CA GLU A 320 8.22 -4.41 0.95
C GLU A 320 6.78 -4.93 1.01
N ARG A 321 5.81 -4.02 0.97
CA ARG A 321 4.37 -4.33 1.06
C ARG A 321 3.60 -3.81 -0.14
N PHE A 322 2.74 -4.65 -0.69
CA PHE A 322 1.80 -4.28 -1.73
C PHE A 322 0.68 -3.41 -1.15
N LEU A 323 0.57 -2.18 -1.64
CA LEU A 323 -0.45 -1.23 -1.19
C LEU A 323 -1.72 -1.39 -2.01
N ALA A 324 -1.62 -1.22 -3.33
CA ALA A 324 -2.80 -1.24 -4.19
C ALA A 324 -2.47 -1.50 -5.67
N LEU A 325 -3.47 -1.99 -6.39
CA LEU A 325 -3.59 -1.95 -7.84
C LEU A 325 -4.60 -0.86 -8.23
N LYS A 326 -4.17 0.14 -8.97
CA LYS A 326 -5.01 1.25 -9.40
C LYS A 326 -5.16 1.24 -10.92
N HIS A 327 -6.41 1.19 -11.39
CA HIS A 327 -6.67 1.38 -12.81
C HIS A 327 -6.41 2.83 -13.21
N VAL A 328 -5.61 3.02 -14.25
CA VAL A 328 -5.29 4.31 -14.85
C VAL A 328 -5.80 4.34 -16.30
N LYS A 329 -6.46 5.44 -16.67
CA LYS A 329 -7.03 5.60 -18.02
C LYS A 329 -6.01 6.07 -19.05
N ASP A 330 -4.97 6.74 -18.57
CA ASP A 330 -3.89 7.30 -19.34
C ASP A 330 -2.58 7.05 -18.59
N THR A 331 -1.54 6.69 -19.32
CA THR A 331 -0.20 6.36 -18.81
C THR A 331 0.73 7.57 -18.89
N THR A 332 0.18 8.78 -19.06
CA THR A 332 0.93 10.02 -18.97
C THR A 332 1.44 10.23 -17.54
N SER A 333 2.63 10.83 -17.44
CA SER A 333 3.28 11.13 -16.16
C SER A 333 2.39 11.94 -15.20
N ASP A 334 1.51 12.79 -15.73
CA ASP A 334 0.54 13.57 -14.95
C ASP A 334 -0.58 12.70 -14.38
N ALA A 335 -1.19 11.84 -15.20
CA ALA A 335 -2.25 10.95 -14.74
C ALA A 335 -1.76 9.99 -13.65
N LEU A 336 -0.53 9.48 -13.80
CA LEU A 336 0.12 8.58 -12.84
C LEU A 336 0.45 9.29 -11.53
N LYS A 337 0.94 10.53 -11.62
CA LYS A 337 1.20 11.38 -10.45
C LYS A 337 -0.09 11.61 -9.67
N GLU A 338 -1.15 12.06 -10.32
CA GLU A 338 -2.43 12.32 -9.65
C GLU A 338 -3.02 11.04 -9.03
N ALA A 339 -2.92 9.91 -9.73
CA ALA A 339 -3.36 8.61 -9.22
C ALA A 339 -2.58 8.20 -7.96
N LEU A 340 -1.26 8.39 -7.95
CA LEU A 340 -0.40 8.11 -6.81
C LEU A 340 -0.71 9.04 -5.63
N LEU A 341 -0.78 10.35 -5.85
CA LEU A 341 -1.06 11.32 -4.81
C LEU A 341 -2.42 11.08 -4.16
N THR A 342 -3.44 10.82 -4.98
CA THR A 342 -4.78 10.48 -4.49
C THR A 342 -4.76 9.20 -3.65
N LEU A 343 -3.97 8.19 -4.06
CA LEU A 343 -3.84 6.94 -3.32
C LEU A 343 -3.14 7.15 -1.97
N LEU A 344 -2.03 7.90 -1.94
CA LEU A 344 -1.30 8.21 -0.71
C LEU A 344 -2.16 9.03 0.27
N ASP A 345 -2.84 10.06 -0.23
CA ASP A 345 -3.76 10.89 0.57
C ASP A 345 -4.91 10.07 1.15
N HIS A 346 -5.50 9.16 0.36
CA HIS A 346 -6.55 8.26 0.84
C HIS A 346 -6.11 7.39 2.04
N HIS A 347 -4.83 7.05 2.10
CA HIS A 347 -4.24 6.27 3.19
C HIS A 347 -3.53 7.12 4.26
N GLY A 348 -3.58 8.45 4.16
CA GLY A 348 -2.92 9.37 5.09
C GLY A 348 -1.39 9.34 5.04
N LEU A 349 -0.80 8.85 3.94
CA LEU A 349 0.65 8.79 3.78
C LEU A 349 1.17 10.11 3.22
N SER A 350 2.09 10.74 3.95
CA SER A 350 2.68 12.01 3.50
C SER A 350 3.75 11.80 2.42
N THR A 351 3.65 12.56 1.33
CA THR A 351 4.67 12.60 0.27
C THR A 351 6.02 13.13 0.76
N SER A 352 6.03 13.94 1.83
CA SER A 352 7.27 14.45 2.45
C SER A 352 8.10 13.38 3.15
N LYS A 353 7.55 12.18 3.38
CA LYS A 353 8.24 11.04 4.01
C LYS A 353 8.87 10.09 3.01
N ILE A 354 8.69 10.33 1.71
CA ILE A 354 9.28 9.53 0.65
C ILE A 354 10.80 9.78 0.61
N ARG A 355 11.62 8.73 0.63
CA ARG A 355 13.09 8.81 0.54
C ARG A 355 13.69 8.05 -0.63
N GLY A 356 12.86 7.26 -1.31
CA GLY A 356 13.27 6.51 -2.50
C GLY A 356 12.12 6.30 -3.47
N GLN A 357 12.46 6.21 -4.75
CA GLN A 357 11.54 5.94 -5.85
C GLN A 357 12.12 4.84 -6.75
N GLY A 358 11.30 3.86 -7.12
CA GLY A 358 11.63 2.82 -8.09
C GLY A 358 10.55 2.72 -9.17
N TYR A 359 10.93 2.82 -10.43
CA TYR A 359 10.02 2.78 -11.59
C TYR A 359 10.51 1.83 -12.67
N ASP A 360 9.68 1.58 -13.69
CA ASP A 360 10.10 0.90 -14.92
C ASP A 360 10.88 1.84 -15.86
N GLY A 361 11.38 1.29 -16.96
CA GLY A 361 12.16 2.02 -17.94
C GLY A 361 11.34 2.93 -18.88
N ALA A 362 10.02 3.06 -18.71
CA ALA A 362 9.19 3.80 -19.64
C ALA A 362 9.45 5.31 -19.55
N SER A 363 9.42 6.02 -20.68
CA SER A 363 9.72 7.47 -20.72
C SER A 363 8.77 8.30 -19.85
N ASN A 364 7.51 7.88 -19.71
CA ASN A 364 6.52 8.55 -18.87
C ASN A 364 6.82 8.37 -17.37
N MET A 365 7.55 7.32 -17.00
CA MET A 365 7.95 7.05 -15.63
C MET A 365 9.32 7.66 -15.31
N ARG A 366 10.33 7.40 -16.16
CA ARG A 366 11.74 7.78 -15.95
C ARG A 366 12.18 9.12 -16.53
N GLY A 367 11.33 9.77 -17.32
CA GLY A 367 11.73 10.95 -18.11
C GLY A 367 12.34 12.06 -17.24
N GLU A 368 13.57 12.44 -17.54
CA GLU A 368 14.35 13.45 -16.77
C GLU A 368 13.66 14.82 -16.72
N PHE A 369 12.92 15.18 -17.78
CA PHE A 369 12.28 16.48 -17.91
C PHE A 369 10.79 16.47 -17.55
N ASN A 370 10.07 15.38 -17.83
CA ASN A 370 8.60 15.34 -17.72
C ASN A 370 8.05 14.03 -17.11
N GLY A 371 8.91 13.08 -16.77
CA GLY A 371 8.52 11.78 -16.23
C GLY A 371 7.99 11.86 -14.80
N LEU A 372 7.30 10.82 -14.35
CA LEU A 372 6.78 10.70 -12.99
C LEU A 372 7.87 10.94 -11.95
N GLN A 373 9.06 10.38 -12.19
CA GLN A 373 10.25 10.58 -11.36
C GLN A 373 10.55 12.05 -11.08
N LYS A 374 10.63 12.87 -12.15
CA LYS A 374 10.98 14.29 -12.03
C LYS A 374 9.88 15.03 -11.25
N ARG A 375 8.62 14.69 -11.52
CA ARG A 375 7.46 15.34 -10.89
C ARG A 375 7.35 15.04 -9.39
N ILE A 376 7.73 13.84 -8.96
CA ILE A 376 7.77 13.50 -7.52
C ILE A 376 9.01 14.12 -6.87
N LEU A 377 10.17 14.17 -7.55
CA LEU A 377 11.34 14.93 -7.08
C LEU A 377 11.04 16.43 -6.88
N ASP A 378 10.23 17.02 -7.76
CA ASP A 378 9.82 18.42 -7.62
C ASP A 378 8.89 18.65 -6.40
N ILE A 379 8.19 17.62 -5.93
CA ILE A 379 7.39 17.66 -4.69
C ILE A 379 8.28 17.40 -3.47
N ASN A 380 9.19 16.44 -3.56
CA ASN A 380 10.09 16.03 -2.49
C ASN A 380 11.50 15.80 -3.05
N PRO A 381 12.43 16.77 -2.88
CA PRO A 381 13.80 16.68 -3.38
C PRO A 381 14.62 15.51 -2.81
N HIS A 382 14.19 14.92 -1.68
CA HIS A 382 14.87 13.80 -1.03
C HIS A 382 14.33 12.42 -1.43
N ALA A 383 13.32 12.37 -2.31
CA ALA A 383 12.82 11.13 -2.88
C ALA A 383 13.78 10.66 -3.98
N TYR A 384 14.94 10.09 -3.62
CA TYR A 384 15.94 9.72 -4.63
C TYR A 384 15.46 8.57 -5.51
N TYR A 385 15.65 8.72 -6.82
CA TYR A 385 15.30 7.69 -7.77
C TYR A 385 16.48 6.77 -8.05
N VAL A 386 16.26 5.46 -7.96
CA VAL A 386 17.23 4.43 -8.30
C VAL A 386 16.55 3.45 -9.26
N HIS A 387 17.02 3.39 -10.50
CA HIS A 387 16.42 2.54 -11.54
C HIS A 387 17.23 1.28 -11.81
N PHE A 388 16.55 0.13 -11.87
CA PHE A 388 17.12 -1.04 -12.52
C PHE A 388 16.16 -1.83 -13.44
N HIS A 389 16.33 -1.64 -14.78
CA HIS A 389 16.04 -2.56 -15.95
C HIS A 389 14.63 -2.39 -16.58
N ASP A 390 14.27 -2.65 -17.86
CA ASP A 390 14.81 -3.39 -19.03
C ASP A 390 14.24 -2.89 -20.41
N PHE A 391 14.88 -3.15 -21.57
CA PHE A 391 14.74 -2.45 -22.87
C PHE A 391 14.28 -3.23 -24.15
N LEU A 392 14.04 -4.55 -24.22
CA LEU A 392 14.01 -5.23 -25.57
C LEU A 392 12.80 -6.12 -25.91
N GLU A 393 11.94 -5.70 -26.85
CA GLU A 393 10.74 -6.43 -27.36
C GLU A 393 11.01 -7.44 -28.50
N ASP A 394 12.13 -7.35 -29.24
CA ASP A 394 12.29 -8.12 -30.48
C ASP A 394 12.67 -9.61 -30.30
N ILE A 395 13.28 -10.00 -29.17
CA ILE A 395 13.70 -11.39 -28.88
C ILE A 395 12.50 -12.29 -28.53
N GLN A 396 11.43 -11.69 -27.99
CA GLN A 396 10.22 -12.37 -27.53
C GLN A 396 9.44 -13.02 -28.68
N ARG A 397 9.51 -12.44 -29.88
CA ARG A 397 8.86 -12.94 -31.11
C ARG A 397 9.51 -14.21 -31.67
N ILE A 398 10.82 -14.37 -31.53
CA ILE A 398 11.54 -15.56 -32.01
C ILE A 398 11.17 -16.77 -31.16
N VAL A 399 11.16 -16.60 -29.84
CA VAL A 399 10.92 -17.71 -28.91
C VAL A 399 9.45 -18.08 -28.78
N SER A 400 8.52 -17.13 -28.95
CA SER A 400 7.08 -17.46 -29.02
C SER A 400 6.76 -18.31 -30.26
N THR A 401 7.48 -18.13 -31.37
CA THR A 401 7.23 -18.85 -32.63
C THR A 401 7.78 -20.30 -32.59
N THR A 402 8.94 -20.52 -31.98
CA THR A 402 9.58 -21.85 -31.86
C THR A 402 9.01 -22.69 -30.72
N SER A 403 8.52 -22.06 -29.65
CA SER A 403 8.14 -22.75 -28.39
C SER A 403 6.62 -22.78 -28.11
N SER A 404 5.80 -22.39 -29.10
CA SER A 404 4.33 -22.27 -29.01
C SER A 404 3.57 -23.59 -29.15
N SER A 405 4.20 -24.67 -29.60
CA SER A 405 3.54 -25.98 -29.77
C SER A 405 4.38 -27.12 -29.20
N CYS A 406 3.72 -28.07 -28.53
CA CYS A 406 4.31 -29.30 -27.99
C CYS A 406 5.06 -30.09 -29.09
N LYS A 407 4.45 -30.22 -30.29
CA LYS A 407 5.08 -30.91 -31.43
C LYS A 407 6.39 -30.26 -31.91
N ARG A 408 6.49 -28.93 -31.81
CA ARG A 408 7.70 -28.18 -32.23
C ARG A 408 8.80 -28.26 -31.17
N ARG A 409 8.41 -28.39 -29.89
CA ARG A 409 9.31 -28.64 -28.77
C ARG A 409 9.92 -30.04 -28.87
N ASP A 410 9.10 -31.07 -29.08
CA ASP A 410 9.56 -32.45 -29.22
C ASP A 410 10.47 -32.64 -30.45
N ALA A 411 10.17 -31.95 -31.57
CA ALA A 411 11.01 -31.97 -32.78
C ALA A 411 12.37 -31.27 -32.60
N LEU A 412 12.41 -30.16 -31.84
CA LEU A 412 13.64 -29.45 -31.49
C LEU A 412 14.53 -30.32 -30.59
N GLU A 413 13.94 -30.98 -29.59
CA GLU A 413 14.62 -31.89 -28.66
C GLU A 413 15.18 -33.12 -29.39
N THR A 414 14.42 -33.70 -30.33
CA THR A 414 14.84 -34.89 -31.09
C THR A 414 16.02 -34.59 -32.03
N LYS A 415 15.98 -33.46 -32.75
CA LYS A 415 17.04 -33.05 -33.67
C LYS A 415 18.33 -32.63 -32.94
N GLN A 416 18.19 -32.01 -31.77
CA GLN A 416 19.34 -31.69 -30.93
C GLN A 416 20.01 -32.97 -30.42
N ARG A 417 19.23 -34.00 -30.05
CA ARG A 417 19.73 -35.32 -29.66
C ARG A 417 20.52 -35.99 -30.79
N GLU A 418 20.01 -35.94 -32.03
CA GLU A 418 20.69 -36.46 -33.23
C GLU A 418 22.02 -35.73 -33.52
N SER A 419 22.03 -34.39 -33.47
CA SER A 419 23.26 -33.61 -33.71
C SER A 419 24.34 -33.83 -32.64
N ILE A 420 23.93 -34.02 -31.38
CA ILE A 420 24.85 -34.40 -30.29
C ILE A 420 25.43 -35.80 -30.54
N LEU A 421 24.62 -36.75 -31.00
CA LEU A 421 25.07 -38.10 -31.35
C LEU A 421 26.06 -38.07 -32.52
N GLU A 422 25.80 -37.32 -33.59
CA GLU A 422 26.74 -37.20 -34.72
C GLU A 422 28.06 -36.51 -34.34
N LYS A 423 28.05 -35.57 -33.39
CA LYS A 423 29.26 -34.90 -32.89
C LYS A 423 30.05 -35.80 -31.93
N LEU A 424 29.37 -36.66 -31.17
CA LEU A 424 29.99 -37.72 -30.37
C LEU A 424 30.65 -38.78 -31.27
N GLU A 425 29.99 -39.19 -32.35
CA GLU A 425 30.50 -40.17 -33.32
C GLU A 425 31.72 -39.63 -34.10
N ARG A 426 31.76 -38.32 -34.37
CA ARG A 426 32.91 -37.63 -34.99
C ARG A 426 34.05 -37.30 -34.01
N GLY A 427 33.86 -37.54 -32.71
CA GLY A 427 34.87 -37.26 -31.68
C GLY A 427 35.07 -35.77 -31.38
N GLU A 428 34.13 -34.91 -31.75
CA GLU A 428 34.19 -33.45 -31.54
C GLU A 428 33.81 -33.04 -30.10
N ILE A 429 33.14 -33.92 -29.35
CA ILE A 429 32.71 -33.71 -27.96
C ILE A 429 32.87 -35.00 -27.13
N PHE A 430 33.04 -34.88 -25.81
CA PHE A 430 33.31 -36.02 -24.90
C PHE A 430 32.07 -36.41 -24.07
N THR A 431 31.92 -37.68 -23.72
CA THR A 431 30.82 -38.16 -22.86
C THR A 431 31.12 -37.92 -21.37
N GLY A 432 30.09 -37.52 -20.59
CA GLY A 432 30.21 -37.33 -19.13
C GLY A 432 28.85 -37.16 -18.45
N LYS A 433 28.73 -37.61 -17.19
CA LYS A 433 27.47 -37.53 -16.41
C LYS A 433 27.11 -36.05 -16.16
N GLY A 434 25.97 -35.61 -16.70
CA GLY A 434 25.50 -34.23 -16.58
C GLY A 434 25.93 -33.29 -17.71
N ILE A 435 26.73 -33.77 -18.67
CA ILE A 435 27.15 -33.02 -19.86
C ILE A 435 26.23 -33.42 -21.03
N HIS A 436 25.77 -32.44 -21.83
CA HIS A 436 24.84 -32.62 -22.96
C HIS A 436 23.40 -33.09 -22.59
N GLN A 437 22.89 -32.70 -21.43
CA GLN A 437 21.49 -32.96 -21.03
C GLN A 437 20.46 -32.27 -21.94
N GLU A 438 19.25 -32.83 -21.99
CA GLU A 438 18.09 -32.29 -22.73
C GLU A 438 17.91 -30.79 -22.44
N THR A 439 17.94 -29.96 -23.47
CA THR A 439 17.83 -28.51 -23.36
C THR A 439 16.83 -27.96 -24.37
N ASN A 440 16.05 -26.96 -23.97
CA ASN A 440 15.08 -26.29 -24.84
C ASN A 440 15.50 -24.83 -25.09
N LEU A 441 14.97 -24.19 -26.14
CA LEU A 441 14.92 -22.73 -26.20
C LEU A 441 14.03 -22.26 -25.04
N ALA A 442 14.67 -21.84 -23.94
CA ALA A 442 13.96 -21.29 -22.79
C ALA A 442 13.13 -20.10 -23.29
N ARG A 443 11.83 -20.08 -22.97
CA ARG A 443 11.05 -18.85 -23.12
C ARG A 443 11.82 -17.76 -22.40
N PRO A 444 12.25 -16.68 -23.09
CA PRO A 444 12.88 -15.57 -22.40
C PRO A 444 11.85 -15.12 -21.37
N GLY A 445 12.27 -15.00 -20.12
CA GLY A 445 11.44 -14.28 -19.17
C GLY A 445 11.27 -12.88 -19.73
N ASP A 446 10.03 -12.39 -19.75
CA ASP A 446 9.70 -11.08 -20.33
C ASP A 446 10.56 -9.94 -19.72
N THR A 447 11.22 -10.17 -18.58
CA THR A 447 11.97 -9.17 -17.81
C THR A 447 13.46 -9.46 -17.48
N ARG A 448 14.17 -10.42 -18.13
CA ARG A 448 15.54 -10.81 -17.66
C ARG A 448 16.63 -10.93 -18.72
N TRP A 449 17.66 -10.07 -18.68
CA TRP A 449 18.86 -10.11 -19.56
C TRP A 449 19.61 -11.44 -19.51
N GLY A 450 19.83 -12.02 -18.31
CA GLY A 450 20.53 -13.30 -18.18
C GLY A 450 19.82 -14.46 -18.88
N SER A 451 18.48 -14.44 -18.93
CA SER A 451 17.70 -15.45 -19.66
C SER A 451 17.82 -15.28 -21.18
N ARG A 452 17.98 -14.05 -21.66
CA ARG A 452 18.08 -13.70 -23.09
C ARG A 452 19.47 -13.96 -23.65
N TYR A 453 20.53 -13.66 -22.89
CA TYR A 453 21.90 -14.02 -23.24
C TYR A 453 22.05 -15.53 -23.42
N LEU A 454 21.51 -16.31 -22.47
CA LEU A 454 21.48 -17.77 -22.56
C LEU A 454 20.67 -18.26 -23.77
N THR A 455 19.55 -17.62 -24.10
CA THR A 455 18.75 -17.94 -25.28
C THR A 455 19.49 -17.66 -26.60
N LEU A 456 20.21 -16.53 -26.71
CA LEU A 456 21.01 -16.24 -27.91
C LEU A 456 22.21 -17.18 -28.03
N ILE A 457 22.84 -17.54 -26.91
CA ILE A 457 23.88 -18.60 -26.89
C ILE A 457 23.27 -19.90 -27.42
N ARG A 458 22.10 -20.31 -26.89
CA ARG A 458 21.42 -21.53 -27.35
C ARG A 458 21.05 -21.46 -28.82
N LEU A 459 20.57 -20.31 -29.32
CA LEU A 459 20.27 -20.12 -30.75
C LEU A 459 21.53 -20.28 -31.62
N GLN A 460 22.67 -19.71 -31.19
CA GLN A 460 23.93 -19.88 -31.89
C GLN A 460 24.40 -21.35 -31.87
N THR A 461 24.28 -22.02 -30.72
CA THR A 461 24.69 -23.43 -30.55
C THR A 461 23.78 -24.39 -31.32
N MET A 462 22.49 -24.10 -31.40
CA MET A 462 21.46 -24.94 -32.02
C MET A 462 21.12 -24.51 -33.46
N TRP A 463 21.96 -23.71 -34.10
CA TRP A 463 21.70 -23.07 -35.40
C TRP A 463 21.13 -24.05 -36.44
N GLU A 464 21.83 -25.16 -36.69
CA GLU A 464 21.41 -26.19 -37.65
C GLU A 464 20.08 -26.86 -37.26
N SER A 465 19.90 -27.15 -35.98
CA SER A 465 18.67 -27.76 -35.46
C SER A 465 17.47 -26.84 -35.63
N VAL A 466 17.65 -25.53 -35.44
CA VAL A 466 16.60 -24.53 -35.61
C VAL A 466 16.21 -24.39 -37.08
N LEU A 467 17.18 -24.29 -38.00
CA LEU A 467 16.92 -24.24 -39.45
C LEU A 467 16.15 -25.47 -39.92
N HIS A 468 16.53 -26.66 -39.43
CA HIS A 468 15.85 -27.90 -39.76
C HIS A 468 14.40 -27.95 -39.25
N VAL A 469 14.14 -27.52 -38.02
CA VAL A 469 12.76 -27.46 -37.48
C VAL A 469 11.93 -26.44 -38.24
N LEU A 470 12.49 -25.27 -38.58
CA LEU A 470 11.81 -24.29 -39.42
C LEU A 470 11.48 -24.86 -40.82
N ALA A 471 12.36 -25.68 -41.38
CA ALA A 471 12.14 -26.35 -42.67
C ALA A 471 11.02 -27.40 -42.59
N ILE A 472 10.92 -28.17 -41.49
CA ILE A 472 9.79 -29.08 -41.24
C ILE A 472 8.48 -28.27 -41.10
N VAL A 473 8.49 -27.19 -40.32
CA VAL A 473 7.30 -26.35 -40.10
C VAL A 473 6.83 -25.69 -41.39
N HIS A 474 7.75 -25.33 -42.28
CA HIS A 474 7.41 -24.84 -43.62
C HIS A 474 6.72 -25.93 -44.47
N LYS A 475 7.19 -27.18 -44.40
CA LYS A 475 6.62 -28.32 -45.13
C LYS A 475 5.23 -28.73 -44.63
N ASP A 476 4.98 -28.65 -43.31
CA ASP A 476 3.73 -29.11 -42.67
C ASP A 476 2.66 -28.02 -42.46
N GLY A 477 2.97 -26.76 -42.76
CA GLY A 477 2.10 -25.61 -42.48
C GLY A 477 0.99 -25.37 -43.51
N ARG A 478 -0.26 -25.14 -43.06
CA ARG A 478 -1.39 -24.72 -43.94
C ARG A 478 -1.20 -23.31 -44.56
N ILE A 479 -0.24 -22.52 -44.08
CA ILE A 479 0.13 -21.19 -44.59
C ILE A 479 1.67 -21.12 -44.70
N PRO A 480 2.25 -21.17 -45.91
CA PRO A 480 3.70 -21.43 -46.10
C PRO A 480 4.68 -20.28 -45.80
N THR A 481 4.24 -19.09 -45.39
CA THR A 481 5.08 -17.87 -45.53
C THR A 481 5.95 -17.50 -44.33
N GLN A 482 5.60 -17.88 -43.10
CA GLN A 482 6.33 -17.39 -41.92
C GLN A 482 7.65 -18.13 -41.62
N ALA A 483 7.68 -19.46 -41.77
CA ALA A 483 8.88 -20.25 -41.42
C ALA A 483 9.99 -20.15 -42.48
N ALA A 484 9.65 -20.16 -43.78
CA ALA A 484 10.61 -19.93 -44.86
C ALA A 484 11.25 -18.54 -44.77
N GLY A 485 10.46 -17.50 -44.52
CA GLY A 485 10.97 -16.14 -44.33
C GLY A 485 11.83 -15.97 -43.07
N LEU A 486 11.80 -16.91 -42.11
CA LEU A 486 12.71 -16.93 -40.96
C LEU A 486 14.04 -17.60 -41.30
N ILE A 487 14.03 -18.68 -42.11
CA ILE A 487 15.25 -19.32 -42.64
C ILE A 487 16.04 -18.31 -43.47
N GLU A 488 15.38 -17.68 -44.46
CA GLU A 488 15.99 -16.67 -45.33
C GLU A 488 16.58 -15.51 -44.52
N LYS A 489 15.91 -15.10 -43.44
CA LYS A 489 16.40 -14.06 -42.54
C LYS A 489 17.63 -14.50 -41.75
N MET A 490 17.61 -15.70 -41.18
CA MET A 490 18.73 -16.26 -40.40
C MET A 490 20.00 -16.36 -41.25
N GLU A 491 19.86 -16.69 -42.54
CA GLU A 491 20.95 -16.81 -43.50
C GLU A 491 21.41 -15.47 -44.09
N THR A 492 20.92 -14.32 -43.60
CA THR A 492 21.44 -13.01 -44.01
C THR A 492 22.62 -12.56 -43.16
N PHE A 493 23.58 -11.89 -43.80
CA PHE A 493 24.68 -11.20 -43.11
C PHE A 493 24.16 -10.23 -42.02
N LYS A 494 23.06 -9.51 -42.31
CA LYS A 494 22.45 -8.57 -41.35
C LYS A 494 22.00 -9.27 -40.07
N PHE A 495 21.42 -10.47 -40.16
CA PHE A 495 20.99 -11.22 -39.00
C PHE A 495 22.18 -11.76 -38.20
N ALA A 496 23.18 -12.34 -38.89
CA ALA A 496 24.41 -12.80 -38.27
C ALA A 496 25.14 -11.66 -37.52
N PHE A 497 25.22 -10.47 -38.15
CA PHE A 497 25.79 -9.27 -37.57
C PHE A 497 25.07 -8.87 -36.27
N ILE A 498 23.74 -8.77 -36.30
CA ILE A 498 22.95 -8.37 -35.13
C ILE A 498 23.05 -9.43 -34.02
N LEU A 499 22.98 -10.72 -34.35
CA LEU A 499 23.10 -11.81 -33.38
C LEU A 499 24.46 -11.75 -32.66
N LYS A 500 25.55 -11.63 -33.42
CA LYS A 500 26.91 -11.53 -32.85
C LYS A 500 27.10 -10.26 -32.03
N LEU A 501 26.58 -9.13 -32.50
CA LEU A 501 26.65 -7.86 -31.77
C LEU A 501 25.94 -7.98 -30.41
N MET A 502 24.72 -8.50 -30.41
CA MET A 502 23.95 -8.71 -29.18
C MET A 502 24.63 -9.69 -28.23
N LEU A 503 25.23 -10.77 -28.73
CA LEU A 503 25.99 -11.70 -27.90
C LEU A 503 27.20 -11.04 -27.24
N LYS A 504 27.96 -10.22 -27.98
CA LYS A 504 29.14 -9.50 -27.45
C LYS A 504 28.75 -8.50 -26.38
N VAL A 505 27.72 -7.69 -26.67
CA VAL A 505 27.17 -6.68 -25.76
C VAL A 505 26.62 -7.33 -24.50
N LEU A 506 25.75 -8.33 -24.64
CA LEU A 506 25.12 -8.99 -23.50
C LEU A 506 26.15 -9.74 -22.65
N ALA A 507 27.16 -10.36 -23.27
CA ALA A 507 28.27 -10.97 -22.55
C ALA A 507 29.00 -9.96 -21.66
N VAL A 508 29.28 -8.75 -22.15
CA VAL A 508 29.95 -7.72 -21.33
C VAL A 508 29.09 -7.31 -20.14
N THR A 509 27.77 -7.25 -20.30
CA THR A 509 26.85 -6.78 -19.25
C THR A 509 26.31 -7.88 -18.31
N ASN A 510 26.56 -9.16 -18.62
CA ASN A 510 25.85 -10.28 -18.00
C ASN A 510 26.19 -10.42 -16.51
N GLU A 511 27.46 -10.33 -16.13
CA GLU A 511 27.92 -10.46 -14.74
C GLU A 511 27.33 -9.36 -13.86
N LEU A 512 27.36 -8.11 -14.35
CA LEU A 512 26.73 -6.97 -13.68
C LEU A 512 25.22 -7.20 -13.54
N SER A 513 24.55 -7.64 -14.60
CA SER A 513 23.11 -7.95 -14.58
C SER A 513 22.76 -9.02 -13.54
N GLN A 514 23.56 -10.08 -13.40
CA GLN A 514 23.33 -11.14 -12.42
C GLN A 514 23.50 -10.68 -10.99
N ILE A 515 24.46 -9.78 -10.71
CA ILE A 515 24.70 -9.26 -9.36
C ILE A 515 23.59 -8.31 -8.93
N LEU A 516 23.15 -7.44 -9.83
CA LEU A 516 22.02 -6.53 -9.61
C LEU A 516 20.69 -7.24 -9.38
N GLN A 517 20.58 -8.53 -9.76
CA GLN A 517 19.38 -9.35 -9.59
C GLN A 517 19.39 -10.20 -8.31
N ARG A 518 20.44 -10.16 -7.49
CA ARG A 518 20.49 -10.90 -6.23
C ARG A 518 19.60 -10.22 -5.19
N LYS A 519 18.96 -11.00 -4.30
CA LYS A 519 18.19 -10.44 -3.17
C LYS A 519 19.06 -9.59 -2.23
N ASN A 520 20.32 -9.98 -2.09
CA ASN A 520 21.32 -9.27 -1.29
C ASN A 520 22.35 -8.69 -2.27
N VAL A 521 22.01 -7.57 -2.92
CA VAL A 521 22.89 -6.91 -3.89
C VAL A 521 24.13 -6.38 -3.17
N ASP A 522 25.31 -6.80 -3.61
CA ASP A 522 26.57 -6.16 -3.24
C ASP A 522 26.78 -4.95 -4.17
N ILE A 523 26.45 -3.77 -3.66
CA ILE A 523 26.44 -2.54 -4.45
C ILE A 523 27.86 -2.14 -4.87
N VAL A 524 28.91 -2.41 -4.07
CA VAL A 524 30.28 -2.09 -4.51
C VAL A 524 30.78 -3.06 -5.54
N LEU A 525 30.54 -4.35 -5.39
CA LEU A 525 30.86 -5.28 -6.47
C LEU A 525 30.12 -4.89 -7.75
N ALA A 526 28.86 -4.42 -7.64
CA ALA A 526 28.10 -3.91 -8.78
C ALA A 526 28.70 -2.62 -9.37
N MET A 527 29.18 -1.68 -8.55
CA MET A 527 29.79 -0.43 -9.02
C MET A 527 31.19 -0.64 -9.61
N GLU A 528 32.03 -1.47 -8.99
CA GLU A 528 33.32 -1.89 -9.55
C GLU A 528 33.12 -2.59 -10.90
N LEU A 529 32.15 -3.52 -10.97
CA LEU A 529 31.79 -4.14 -12.25
C LEU A 529 31.18 -3.17 -13.23
N LEU A 530 30.45 -2.14 -12.80
CA LEU A 530 29.94 -1.10 -13.67
C LEU A 530 31.09 -0.34 -14.34
N ASP A 531 32.13 0.03 -13.60
CA ASP A 531 33.30 0.69 -14.16
C ASP A 531 34.04 -0.23 -15.13
N VAL A 532 34.16 -1.51 -14.81
CA VAL A 532 34.69 -2.53 -15.74
C VAL A 532 33.81 -2.64 -17.00
N VAL A 533 32.49 -2.65 -16.88
CA VAL A 533 31.56 -2.71 -18.01
C VAL A 533 31.69 -1.46 -18.88
N LYS A 534 31.73 -0.26 -18.29
CA LYS A 534 31.94 1.01 -18.99
C LYS A 534 33.27 1.00 -19.74
N ALA A 535 34.35 0.55 -19.09
CA ALA A 535 35.67 0.43 -19.70
C ALA A 535 35.65 -0.57 -20.87
N ARG A 536 35.04 -1.75 -20.70
CA ARG A 536 34.92 -2.76 -21.77
C ARG A 536 34.06 -2.29 -22.93
N MET A 537 32.98 -1.54 -22.68
CA MET A 537 32.17 -0.94 -23.74
C MET A 537 32.94 0.16 -24.49
N ALA A 538 33.74 0.97 -23.78
CA ALA A 538 34.64 1.94 -24.41
C ALA A 538 35.71 1.27 -25.27
N MET A 539 36.28 0.15 -24.81
CA MET A 539 37.21 -0.67 -25.60
C MET A 539 36.55 -1.28 -26.84
N LEU A 540 35.29 -1.73 -26.76
CA LEU A 540 34.56 -2.21 -27.94
C LEU A 540 34.31 -1.09 -28.95
N ARG A 541 34.25 0.16 -28.50
CA ARG A 541 34.06 1.35 -29.34
C ARG A 541 35.36 1.85 -30.01
N THR A 542 36.49 1.15 -29.85
CA THR A 542 37.72 1.49 -30.60
C THR A 542 37.74 0.81 -31.97
N ASP A 543 38.66 1.26 -32.82
CA ASP A 543 38.90 0.62 -34.12
C ASP A 543 39.32 -0.84 -33.97
N SER A 544 40.17 -1.13 -32.98
CA SER A 544 40.55 -2.50 -32.62
C SER A 544 39.37 -3.33 -32.10
N GLY A 545 38.43 -2.72 -31.38
CA GLY A 545 37.19 -3.36 -30.94
C GLY A 545 36.28 -3.75 -32.10
N TRP A 546 36.15 -2.87 -33.09
CA TRP A 546 35.45 -3.15 -34.35
C TRP A 546 36.12 -4.28 -35.14
N GLU A 547 37.44 -4.21 -35.32
CA GLU A 547 38.20 -5.22 -36.08
C GLU A 547 38.05 -6.61 -35.46
N SER A 548 38.24 -6.73 -34.15
CA SER A 548 38.06 -8.00 -33.43
C SER A 548 36.63 -8.55 -33.60
N PHE A 549 35.62 -7.70 -33.45
CA PHE A 549 34.22 -8.11 -33.64
C PHE A 549 33.95 -8.56 -35.08
N PHE A 550 34.51 -7.85 -36.06
CA PHE A 550 34.28 -8.11 -37.46
C PHE A 550 34.97 -9.41 -37.93
N GLU A 551 36.15 -9.72 -37.40
CA GLU A 551 36.80 -11.03 -37.62
C GLU A 551 35.98 -12.18 -37.02
N ASP A 552 35.50 -12.04 -35.78
CA ASP A 552 34.61 -13.03 -35.13
C ASP A 552 33.35 -13.29 -35.97
N LEU A 553 32.79 -12.24 -36.58
CA LEU A 553 31.63 -12.34 -37.47
C LEU A 553 31.96 -13.03 -38.79
N LYS A 554 33.09 -12.70 -39.43
CA LYS A 554 33.52 -13.35 -40.68
C LYS A 554 33.71 -14.84 -40.50
N LEU A 555 34.33 -15.27 -39.40
CA LEU A 555 34.48 -16.69 -39.07
C LEU A 555 33.12 -17.38 -38.91
N PHE A 556 32.17 -16.76 -38.21
CA PHE A 556 30.83 -17.30 -38.07
C PHE A 556 30.07 -17.39 -39.40
N CYS A 557 30.17 -16.35 -40.24
CA CYS A 557 29.56 -16.38 -41.57
C CYS A 557 30.16 -17.48 -42.45
N ALA A 558 31.48 -17.70 -42.39
CA ALA A 558 32.14 -18.79 -43.10
C ALA A 558 31.67 -20.17 -42.60
N GLU A 559 31.59 -20.36 -41.28
CA GLU A 559 31.10 -21.60 -40.66
C GLU A 559 29.65 -21.92 -41.06
N LYS A 560 28.79 -20.90 -41.16
CA LYS A 560 27.36 -21.04 -41.46
C LYS A 560 27.01 -20.86 -42.94
N HIS A 561 28.02 -20.78 -43.81
CA HIS A 561 27.85 -20.54 -45.24
C HIS A 561 27.03 -19.28 -45.60
N ILE A 562 27.11 -18.24 -44.76
CA ILE A 562 26.44 -16.96 -44.97
C ILE A 562 27.39 -16.06 -45.79
N PRO A 563 26.96 -15.52 -46.95
CA PRO A 563 27.79 -14.62 -47.75
C PRO A 563 28.04 -13.31 -47.00
N VAL A 564 29.31 -12.92 -46.88
CA VAL A 564 29.70 -11.62 -46.33
C VAL A 564 29.42 -10.54 -47.37
N VAL A 565 28.77 -9.46 -46.95
CA VAL A 565 28.49 -8.32 -47.83
C VAL A 565 29.78 -7.60 -48.21
N ASP A 566 29.83 -7.10 -49.44
CA ASP A 566 30.88 -6.19 -49.87
C ASP A 566 30.81 -4.89 -49.06
N MET A 567 31.87 -4.58 -48.32
CA MET A 567 31.92 -3.44 -47.41
C MET A 567 32.10 -2.11 -48.14
N ASP A 568 32.60 -2.13 -49.37
CA ASP A 568 32.78 -0.96 -50.22
C ASP A 568 31.53 -0.65 -51.05
N ALA A 569 30.62 -1.62 -51.19
CA ALA A 569 29.36 -1.42 -51.87
C ALA A 569 28.49 -0.36 -51.18
N GLU A 570 27.91 0.51 -52.00
CA GLU A 570 27.05 1.60 -51.55
C GLU A 570 25.62 1.14 -51.26
N VAL A 571 25.10 1.56 -50.12
CA VAL A 571 23.71 1.39 -49.69
C VAL A 571 23.02 2.73 -49.46
N PRO A 572 21.70 2.82 -49.67
CA PRO A 572 20.93 4.02 -49.35
C PRO A 572 20.99 4.33 -47.85
N ILE A 573 21.07 5.61 -47.50
CA ILE A 573 21.05 6.06 -46.09
C ILE A 573 19.73 5.66 -45.43
N ARG A 574 19.80 5.21 -44.17
CA ARG A 574 18.64 4.83 -43.36
C ARG A 574 17.64 5.99 -43.21
N GLY A 575 16.36 5.73 -43.47
CA GLY A 575 15.27 6.71 -43.31
C GLY A 575 15.06 7.64 -44.51
N ARG A 576 15.82 7.48 -45.59
CA ARG A 576 15.65 8.23 -46.84
C ARG A 576 15.19 7.32 -47.98
N SER A 577 14.49 7.90 -48.95
CA SER A 577 14.05 7.16 -50.13
C SER A 577 15.25 6.79 -50.99
N ARG A 578 15.21 5.62 -51.64
CA ARG A 578 16.18 5.25 -52.67
C ARG A 578 16.25 6.26 -53.82
N ARG A 579 15.19 7.06 -54.00
CA ARG A 579 15.08 8.12 -54.99
C ARG A 579 15.86 9.38 -54.62
N ASP A 580 16.23 9.55 -53.36
CA ASP A 580 16.90 10.76 -52.85
C ASP A 580 18.40 10.79 -53.18
N GLY A 581 18.96 9.70 -53.74
CA GLY A 581 20.33 9.63 -54.24
C GLY A 581 21.44 9.56 -53.19
N PHE A 582 21.15 9.81 -51.91
CA PHE A 582 22.14 9.75 -50.83
C PHE A 582 22.51 8.30 -50.47
N ARG A 583 23.80 7.99 -50.57
CA ARG A 583 24.37 6.66 -50.34
C ARG A 583 25.56 6.71 -49.38
N VAL A 584 25.76 5.61 -48.67
CA VAL A 584 26.89 5.35 -47.76
C VAL A 584 27.43 3.96 -48.02
N THR A 585 28.70 3.70 -47.71
CA THR A 585 29.25 2.35 -47.84
C THR A 585 28.62 1.41 -46.81
N ASN A 586 28.59 0.11 -47.11
CA ASN A 586 28.20 -0.92 -46.13
C ASN A 586 29.06 -0.85 -44.87
N LEU A 587 30.37 -0.54 -45.00
CA LEU A 587 31.24 -0.31 -43.86
C LEU A 587 30.70 0.80 -42.95
N HIS A 588 30.36 1.95 -43.54
CA HIS A 588 29.80 3.08 -42.78
C HIS A 588 28.47 2.70 -42.11
N TYR A 589 27.58 2.05 -42.85
CA TYR A 589 26.28 1.62 -42.36
C TYR A 589 26.38 0.64 -41.17
N TYR A 590 27.17 -0.43 -41.28
CA TYR A 590 27.30 -1.44 -40.21
C TYR A 590 28.14 -0.95 -39.03
N ARG A 591 29.27 -0.28 -39.28
CA ARG A 591 30.17 0.20 -38.22
C ARG A 591 29.62 1.45 -37.51
N THR A 592 29.19 2.44 -38.27
CA THR A 592 28.82 3.75 -37.71
C THR A 592 27.34 3.79 -37.33
N GLU A 593 26.43 3.46 -38.24
CA GLU A 593 24.99 3.60 -37.99
C GLU A 593 24.37 2.49 -37.14
N ILE A 594 25.04 1.34 -37.02
CA ILE A 594 24.57 0.21 -36.21
C ILE A 594 25.49 -0.04 -35.02
N PHE A 595 26.73 -0.45 -35.23
CA PHE A 595 27.63 -0.90 -34.15
C PHE A 595 27.90 0.22 -33.13
N PHE A 596 28.41 1.36 -33.57
CA PHE A 596 28.68 2.50 -32.69
C PHE A 596 27.42 3.10 -32.07
N VAL A 597 26.33 3.23 -32.83
CA VAL A 597 25.04 3.71 -32.30
C VAL A 597 24.49 2.80 -31.21
N VAL A 598 24.60 1.47 -31.36
CA VAL A 598 24.15 0.52 -30.33
C VAL A 598 25.02 0.65 -29.08
N LEU A 599 26.34 0.70 -29.21
CA LEU A 599 27.25 0.89 -28.07
C LEU A 599 27.02 2.24 -27.36
N ASP A 600 26.84 3.33 -28.11
CA ASP A 600 26.55 4.66 -27.56
C ASP A 600 25.25 4.69 -26.81
N LYS A 601 24.19 4.11 -27.38
CA LYS A 601 22.89 4.04 -26.69
C LYS A 601 23.01 3.27 -25.39
N ILE A 602 23.71 2.14 -25.38
CA ILE A 602 23.90 1.35 -24.16
C ILE A 602 24.73 2.10 -23.13
N ASN A 603 25.83 2.74 -23.54
CA ASN A 603 26.64 3.56 -22.63
C ASN A 603 25.84 4.75 -22.08
N THR A 604 25.07 5.42 -22.92
CA THR A 604 24.20 6.53 -22.53
C THR A 604 23.15 6.06 -21.52
N GLU A 605 22.50 4.93 -21.77
CA GLU A 605 21.55 4.32 -20.84
C GLU A 605 22.22 3.87 -19.53
N LEU A 606 23.44 3.33 -19.57
CA LEU A 606 24.23 3.02 -18.37
C LEU A 606 24.59 4.29 -17.59
N CYS A 607 24.97 5.38 -18.24
CA CYS A 607 25.29 6.64 -17.58
C CYS A 607 24.05 7.34 -17.00
N HIS A 608 22.92 7.34 -17.71
CA HIS A 608 21.66 7.87 -17.17
C HIS A 608 21.16 7.04 -15.98
N ARG A 609 21.34 5.72 -16.02
CA ARG A 609 20.91 4.79 -14.96
C ARG A 609 21.77 4.90 -13.69
N PHE A 610 23.05 5.20 -13.85
CA PHE A 610 24.00 5.42 -12.76
C PHE A 610 24.57 6.84 -12.85
N SER A 611 23.71 7.83 -12.61
CA SER A 611 24.12 9.23 -12.59
C SER A 611 25.21 9.47 -11.54
N GLU A 612 25.99 10.54 -11.68
CA GLU A 612 27.07 10.87 -10.72
C GLU A 612 26.53 11.01 -9.29
N VAL A 613 25.33 11.57 -9.12
CA VAL A 613 24.72 11.79 -7.80
C VAL A 613 24.21 10.49 -7.17
N SER A 614 23.57 9.59 -7.94
CA SER A 614 23.14 8.29 -7.41
C SER A 614 24.33 7.37 -7.15
N SER A 615 25.35 7.44 -7.99
CA SER A 615 26.62 6.73 -7.79
C SER A 615 27.35 7.24 -6.56
N GLU A 616 27.40 8.55 -6.34
CA GLU A 616 28.03 9.16 -5.15
C GLU A 616 27.27 8.81 -3.86
N LEU A 617 25.94 8.87 -3.85
CA LEU A 617 25.11 8.43 -2.72
C LEU A 617 25.39 6.97 -2.37
N LEU A 618 25.35 6.07 -3.36
CA LEU A 618 25.58 4.64 -3.15
C LEU A 618 27.01 4.34 -2.67
N VAL A 619 28.01 5.01 -3.23
CA VAL A 619 29.42 4.90 -2.80
C VAL A 619 29.60 5.40 -1.37
N ASN A 620 28.97 6.52 -1.01
CA ASN A 620 29.06 7.07 0.34
C ASN A 620 28.37 6.18 1.36
N PHE A 621 27.23 5.60 1.01
CA PHE A 621 26.51 4.66 1.86
C PHE A 621 27.24 3.34 2.08
N PHE A 622 28.02 2.89 1.11
CA PHE A 622 28.84 1.69 1.25
C PHE A 622 29.94 1.83 2.32
N CYS A 623 30.27 3.05 2.74
CA CYS A 623 31.16 3.24 3.89
C CYS A 623 30.59 2.67 5.20
N LEU A 624 29.33 2.22 5.22
CA LEU A 624 28.72 1.48 6.34
C LEU A 624 28.75 -0.06 6.17
N ASP A 625 29.34 -0.60 5.09
CA ASP A 625 29.40 -2.05 4.86
C ASP A 625 30.20 -2.74 5.99
N PRO A 626 29.60 -3.70 6.72
CA PRO A 626 30.28 -4.43 7.79
C PRO A 626 31.39 -5.38 7.32
N LYS A 627 31.48 -5.71 6.02
CA LYS A 627 32.47 -6.66 5.50
C LYS A 627 33.91 -6.29 5.87
N ASN A 628 34.72 -7.32 6.09
CA ASN A 628 36.14 -7.20 6.44
C ASN A 628 36.39 -6.20 7.57
N SER A 629 35.53 -6.22 8.60
CA SER A 629 35.59 -5.29 9.74
C SER A 629 35.45 -3.82 9.32
N PHE A 630 34.46 -3.53 8.46
CA PHE A 630 34.18 -2.19 7.95
C PHE A 630 35.40 -1.58 7.24
N CYS A 631 36.09 -2.34 6.37
CA CYS A 631 37.34 -1.88 5.75
C CYS A 631 37.16 -0.64 4.86
N MET A 632 35.96 -0.44 4.32
CA MET A 632 35.62 0.65 3.40
C MET A 632 35.05 1.88 4.12
N PHE A 633 35.07 1.88 5.47
CA PHE A 633 34.60 3.00 6.27
C PHE A 633 35.37 4.29 5.96
N ASN A 634 34.64 5.34 5.60
CA ASN A 634 35.17 6.66 5.34
C ASN A 634 34.29 7.72 6.02
N LEU A 635 34.87 8.43 6.98
CA LEU A 635 34.17 9.40 7.80
C LEU A 635 33.63 10.58 6.98
N ASP A 636 34.44 11.16 6.09
CA ASP A 636 34.07 12.37 5.35
C ASP A 636 32.95 12.09 4.34
N LYS A 637 32.97 10.92 3.68
CA LYS A 637 31.89 10.47 2.80
C LYS A 637 30.57 10.29 3.54
N LEU A 638 30.61 9.76 4.76
CA LEU A 638 29.41 9.56 5.58
C LEU A 638 28.87 10.88 6.17
N VAL A 639 29.74 11.82 6.54
CA VAL A 639 29.32 13.15 6.96
C VAL A 639 28.63 13.90 5.82
N LYS A 640 29.15 13.76 4.58
CA LYS A 640 28.54 14.35 3.38
C LYS A 640 27.11 13.85 3.13
N LEU A 641 26.77 12.62 3.53
CA LEU A 641 25.38 12.14 3.47
C LEU A 641 24.46 12.96 4.37
N GLY A 642 24.91 13.37 5.56
CA GLY A 642 24.13 14.24 6.43
C GLY A 642 23.86 15.62 5.82
N GLU A 643 24.75 16.09 4.94
CA GLU A 643 24.55 17.32 4.16
C GLU A 643 23.58 17.12 3.00
N LEU A 644 23.61 15.96 2.33
CA LEU A 644 22.69 15.61 1.23
C LEU A 644 21.26 15.39 1.73
N TYR A 645 21.09 14.88 2.96
CA TYR A 645 19.80 14.69 3.62
C TYR A 645 19.52 15.79 4.66
N ASP A 646 19.66 17.06 4.27
CA ASP A 646 19.56 18.22 5.16
C ASP A 646 18.20 18.40 5.88
N GLN A 647 17.12 17.80 5.35
CA GLN A 647 15.81 17.71 6.01
C GLN A 647 15.73 16.62 7.08
N ASP A 648 16.48 15.53 6.94
CA ASP A 648 16.53 14.45 7.93
C ASP A 648 17.59 14.68 9.01
N PHE A 649 18.58 15.55 8.73
CA PHE A 649 19.64 15.95 9.65
C PHE A 649 19.61 17.47 9.88
N THR A 650 19.17 17.85 11.09
CA THR A 650 19.20 19.25 11.52
C THR A 650 20.63 19.80 11.53
N ILE A 651 20.77 21.13 11.64
CA ILE A 651 22.10 21.77 11.76
C ILE A 651 22.86 21.20 12.96
N VAL A 652 22.15 20.91 14.05
CA VAL A 652 22.71 20.31 15.27
C VAL A 652 23.13 18.86 14.99
N ASP A 653 22.28 18.06 14.32
CA ASP A 653 22.61 16.67 13.96
C ASP A 653 23.87 16.61 13.10
N ARG A 654 24.01 17.49 12.11
CA ARG A 654 25.19 17.56 11.24
C ARG A 654 26.47 17.90 12.00
N ALA A 655 26.38 18.76 13.02
CA ALA A 655 27.52 19.08 13.88
C ALA A 655 27.97 17.88 14.75
N ILE A 656 27.03 17.02 15.16
CA ILE A 656 27.28 15.88 16.06
C ILE A 656 27.62 14.60 15.27
N LEU A 657 27.15 14.47 14.03
CA LEU A 657 27.24 13.26 13.21
C LEU A 657 28.68 12.73 13.10
N ARG A 658 29.66 13.63 12.90
CA ARG A 658 31.08 13.27 12.80
C ARG A 658 31.57 12.56 14.07
N GLU A 659 31.34 13.15 15.24
CA GLU A 659 31.77 12.58 16.52
C GLU A 659 31.05 11.25 16.82
N GLN A 660 29.77 11.14 16.44
CA GLN A 660 29.01 9.91 16.62
C GLN A 660 29.53 8.78 15.71
N LEU A 661 29.90 9.07 14.46
CA LEU A 661 30.49 8.13 13.51
C LEU A 661 31.85 7.60 13.97
N GLU A 662 32.70 8.47 14.54
CA GLU A 662 33.99 8.08 15.10
C GLU A 662 33.85 7.12 16.30
N LYS A 663 32.89 7.39 17.19
CA LYS A 663 32.57 6.48 18.31
C LYS A 663 31.96 5.17 17.83
N TYR A 664 31.06 5.26 16.84
CA TYR A 664 30.39 4.11 16.26
C TYR A 664 31.39 3.09 15.70
N ILE A 665 32.32 3.53 14.85
CA ILE A 665 33.22 2.60 14.15
C ILE A 665 34.14 1.84 15.10
N VAL A 666 34.66 2.52 16.14
CA VAL A 666 35.46 1.87 17.18
C VAL A 666 34.62 0.85 17.93
N HIS A 667 33.39 1.21 18.28
CA HIS A 667 32.50 0.32 19.01
C HIS A 667 32.13 -0.94 18.21
N VAL A 668 31.69 -0.81 16.96
CA VAL A 668 31.25 -1.96 16.15
C VAL A 668 32.40 -2.89 15.77
N ARG A 669 33.63 -2.37 15.57
CA ARG A 669 34.82 -3.19 15.30
C ARG A 669 35.27 -4.00 16.51
N LEU A 670 35.10 -3.47 17.73
CA LEU A 670 35.46 -4.18 18.96
C LEU A 670 34.39 -5.19 19.42
N HIS A 671 33.15 -5.03 18.99
CA HIS A 671 32.03 -5.80 19.48
C HIS A 671 31.75 -7.03 18.60
N SER A 672 32.05 -8.23 19.12
CA SER A 672 31.99 -9.50 18.37
C SER A 672 30.64 -9.78 17.69
N ALA A 673 29.53 -9.28 18.23
CA ALA A 673 28.21 -9.48 17.60
C ALA A 673 28.08 -8.88 16.18
N PHE A 674 28.95 -7.94 15.80
CA PHE A 674 28.97 -7.33 14.46
C PHE A 674 29.92 -8.01 13.48
N SER A 675 30.78 -8.93 13.94
CA SER A 675 31.70 -9.65 13.05
C SER A 675 30.99 -10.66 12.14
N THR A 676 29.73 -10.99 12.44
CA THR A 676 28.88 -11.89 11.65
C THR A 676 27.99 -11.16 10.65
N CYS A 677 28.05 -9.83 10.58
CA CYS A 677 27.24 -9.06 9.64
C CYS A 677 27.87 -9.13 8.24
N GLU A 678 27.10 -9.58 7.25
CA GLU A 678 27.57 -9.75 5.87
C GLU A 678 27.12 -8.61 4.95
N ASP A 679 26.13 -7.83 5.37
CA ASP A 679 25.52 -6.74 4.60
C ASP A 679 24.90 -5.66 5.52
N ILE A 680 24.49 -4.54 4.92
CA ILE A 680 23.90 -3.40 5.65
C ILE A 680 22.54 -3.78 6.30
N ALA A 681 21.80 -4.72 5.72
CA ALA A 681 20.52 -5.18 6.28
C ALA A 681 20.72 -5.97 7.59
N SER A 682 21.65 -6.93 7.59
CA SER A 682 22.04 -7.67 8.79
C SER A 682 22.70 -6.77 9.84
N LEU A 683 23.41 -5.72 9.43
CA LEU A 683 23.91 -4.67 10.32
C LEU A 683 22.76 -3.93 11.03
N ALA A 684 21.72 -3.50 10.30
CA ALA A 684 20.58 -2.79 10.88
C ALA A 684 19.84 -3.64 11.92
N ILE A 685 19.55 -4.90 11.59
CA ILE A 685 18.94 -5.87 12.52
C ILE A 685 19.82 -6.01 13.77
N LYS A 686 21.14 -6.14 13.59
CA LYS A 686 22.07 -6.30 14.70
C LYS A 686 22.12 -5.06 15.60
N MET A 687 22.07 -3.85 15.02
CA MET A 687 22.01 -2.60 15.78
C MET A 687 20.73 -2.49 16.61
N VAL A 688 19.61 -3.04 16.14
CA VAL A 688 18.38 -3.13 16.93
C VAL A 688 18.52 -4.14 18.05
N GLN A 689 18.91 -5.37 17.74
CA GLN A 689 19.08 -6.46 18.71
C GLN A 689 20.03 -6.11 19.86
N THR A 690 21.07 -5.33 19.58
CA THR A 690 22.08 -4.92 20.57
C THR A 690 21.79 -3.57 21.24
N GLY A 691 20.67 -2.93 20.90
CA GLY A 691 20.29 -1.60 21.41
C GLY A 691 21.15 -0.45 20.89
N LYS A 692 22.04 -0.69 19.93
CA LYS A 692 23.00 0.31 19.41
C LYS A 692 22.36 1.35 18.50
N HIS A 693 21.20 1.07 17.93
CA HIS A 693 20.37 2.08 17.25
C HIS A 693 19.99 3.25 18.16
N VAL A 694 19.79 3.03 19.46
CA VAL A 694 19.51 4.10 20.45
C VAL A 694 20.77 4.86 20.84
N VAL A 695 21.93 4.18 20.87
CA VAL A 695 23.23 4.77 21.24
C VAL A 695 23.80 5.62 20.11
N PHE A 696 23.60 5.18 18.86
CA PHE A 696 24.07 5.86 17.65
C PHE A 696 22.90 6.21 16.70
N PRO A 697 21.96 7.07 17.12
CA PRO A 697 20.73 7.33 16.38
C PRO A 697 20.95 8.02 15.02
N LEU A 698 21.96 8.87 14.88
CA LEU A 698 22.27 9.53 13.61
C LEU A 698 22.92 8.56 12.62
N VAL A 699 23.76 7.65 13.12
CA VAL A 699 24.34 6.57 12.29
C VAL A 699 23.26 5.58 11.87
N TYR A 700 22.37 5.21 12.78
CA TYR A 700 21.25 4.32 12.45
C TYR A 700 20.30 4.97 11.43
N LYS A 701 20.03 6.28 11.54
CA LYS A 701 19.27 7.03 10.54
C LYS A 701 19.93 6.99 9.16
N LEU A 702 21.26 7.10 9.06
CA LEU A 702 21.96 6.90 7.78
C LEU A 702 21.73 5.48 7.23
N ILE A 703 21.82 4.45 8.08
CA ILE A 703 21.58 3.04 7.69
C ILE A 703 20.14 2.85 7.19
N GLU A 704 19.15 3.44 7.87
CA GLU A 704 17.75 3.41 7.44
C GLU A 704 17.59 4.04 6.06
N LEU A 705 18.17 5.23 5.83
CA LEU A 705 18.10 5.91 4.53
C LEU A 705 18.69 5.07 3.39
N VAL A 706 19.77 4.31 3.62
CA VAL A 706 20.29 3.34 2.63
C VAL A 706 19.26 2.29 2.29
N LEU A 707 18.73 1.66 3.32
CA LEU A 707 17.89 0.47 3.18
C LEU A 707 16.54 0.81 2.54
N LEU A 708 16.10 2.06 2.70
CA LEU A 708 14.94 2.61 2.02
C LEU A 708 15.14 2.70 0.51
N LEU A 709 16.36 2.89 -0.01
CA LEU A 709 16.56 3.02 -1.46
C LEU A 709 16.16 1.71 -2.19
N PRO A 710 15.19 1.76 -3.12
CA PRO A 710 14.74 0.59 -3.83
C PRO A 710 15.76 0.20 -4.93
N VAL A 711 16.49 -0.89 -4.72
CA VAL A 711 17.52 -1.37 -5.68
C VAL A 711 16.93 -2.27 -6.78
N SER A 712 15.70 -2.78 -6.62
CA SER A 712 15.03 -3.66 -7.60
C SER A 712 13.52 -3.50 -7.55
N THR A 713 12.85 -3.53 -8.71
CA THR A 713 11.39 -3.55 -8.88
C THR A 713 10.80 -4.97 -8.94
N ALA A 714 11.60 -6.01 -8.66
CA ALA A 714 11.17 -7.41 -8.77
C ALA A 714 9.92 -7.75 -7.93
N SER A 715 9.66 -7.02 -6.85
CA SER A 715 8.44 -7.19 -6.05
C SER A 715 7.20 -6.69 -6.78
N VAL A 716 7.31 -5.62 -7.57
CA VAL A 716 6.21 -5.10 -8.39
C VAL A 716 5.92 -6.07 -9.55
N GLU A 717 6.95 -6.62 -10.19
CA GLU A 717 6.78 -7.67 -11.22
C GLU A 717 6.05 -8.92 -10.69
N ARG A 718 6.36 -9.34 -9.45
CA ARG A 718 5.65 -10.46 -8.78
C ARG A 718 4.17 -10.13 -8.57
N SER A 719 3.82 -8.87 -8.32
CA SER A 719 2.42 -8.45 -8.20
C SER A 719 1.66 -8.64 -9.52
N PHE A 720 2.27 -8.39 -10.68
CA PHE A 720 1.62 -8.67 -11.97
C PHE A 720 1.48 -10.16 -12.27
N SER A 721 2.39 -10.99 -11.77
CA SER A 721 2.20 -12.44 -11.81
C SER A 721 0.98 -12.87 -10.97
N ALA A 722 0.79 -12.28 -9.78
CA ALA A 722 -0.42 -12.49 -8.97
C ALA A 722 -1.68 -11.97 -9.66
N MET A 723 -1.59 -10.84 -10.38
CA MET A 723 -2.68 -10.29 -11.18
C MET A 723 -3.19 -11.29 -12.21
N ASN A 724 -2.28 -11.95 -12.94
CA ASN A 724 -2.62 -12.98 -13.91
C ASN A 724 -3.24 -14.24 -13.29
N ILE A 725 -2.99 -14.52 -12.01
CA ILE A 725 -3.65 -15.60 -11.27
C ILE A 725 -5.09 -15.22 -10.93
N ILE A 726 -5.30 -13.99 -10.46
CA ILE A 726 -6.60 -13.48 -10.01
C ILE A 726 -7.54 -13.18 -11.18
N LYS A 727 -7.03 -12.56 -12.25
CA LYS A 727 -7.80 -12.19 -13.45
C LYS A 727 -7.30 -12.98 -14.65
N ARG A 728 -8.09 -13.99 -15.04
CA ARG A 728 -7.81 -14.92 -16.15
C ARG A 728 -8.80 -14.70 -17.29
N GLU A 729 -8.58 -15.34 -18.44
CA GLU A 729 -9.50 -15.24 -19.60
C GLU A 729 -10.93 -15.62 -19.21
N LEU A 730 -11.08 -16.72 -18.46
CA LEU A 730 -12.37 -17.20 -17.96
C LEU A 730 -12.97 -16.32 -16.84
N ARG A 731 -12.16 -15.44 -16.23
CA ARG A 731 -12.52 -14.56 -15.10
C ARG A 731 -12.12 -13.12 -15.40
N ASN A 732 -12.51 -12.61 -16.57
CA ASN A 732 -12.11 -11.28 -17.02
C ASN A 732 -13.06 -10.16 -16.58
N LYS A 733 -14.34 -10.50 -16.31
CA LYS A 733 -15.37 -9.53 -15.84
C LYS A 733 -15.26 -9.25 -14.34
N ILE A 734 -14.15 -8.63 -13.92
CA ILE A 734 -13.89 -8.20 -12.54
C ILE A 734 -13.84 -6.66 -12.53
N GLU A 735 -14.58 -6.04 -11.61
CA GLU A 735 -14.51 -4.59 -11.36
C GLU A 735 -13.18 -4.20 -10.71
N ASP A 736 -12.70 -2.98 -10.96
CA ASP A 736 -11.34 -2.56 -10.57
C ASP A 736 -11.16 -2.56 -9.03
N ASP A 737 -12.12 -2.04 -8.26
CA ASP A 737 -12.07 -2.08 -6.78
C ASP A 737 -12.06 -3.52 -6.25
N TRP A 738 -12.87 -4.39 -6.86
CA TRP A 738 -12.95 -5.79 -6.48
C TRP A 738 -11.66 -6.52 -6.80
N MET A 739 -11.01 -6.20 -7.92
CA MET A 739 -9.72 -6.72 -8.29
C MET A 739 -8.64 -6.31 -7.28
N ASN A 740 -8.63 -5.03 -6.87
CA ASN A 740 -7.71 -4.54 -5.84
C ASN A 740 -7.88 -5.27 -4.51
N ASP A 741 -9.11 -5.43 -4.02
CA ASP A 741 -9.37 -6.13 -2.75
C ASP A 741 -8.83 -7.57 -2.75
N LEU A 742 -9.01 -8.27 -3.88
CA LEU A 742 -8.49 -9.63 -4.08
C LEU A 742 -6.95 -9.64 -4.13
N MET A 743 -6.35 -8.68 -4.83
CA MET A 743 -4.91 -8.53 -4.98
C MET A 743 -4.22 -8.29 -3.63
N VAL A 744 -4.75 -7.41 -2.79
CA VAL A 744 -4.23 -7.14 -1.44
C VAL A 744 -4.24 -8.42 -0.61
N CYS A 745 -5.38 -9.13 -0.55
CA CYS A 745 -5.49 -10.35 0.24
C CYS A 745 -4.58 -11.49 -0.27
N TYR A 746 -4.40 -11.60 -1.57
CA TYR A 746 -3.57 -12.65 -2.17
C TYR A 746 -2.07 -12.35 -2.10
N THR A 747 -1.68 -11.07 -2.16
CA THR A 747 -0.26 -10.69 -2.12
C THR A 747 0.26 -10.71 -0.68
N GLU A 748 -0.53 -10.19 0.26
CA GLU A 748 -0.15 -10.05 1.67
C GLU A 748 -0.68 -11.19 2.55
N LYS A 749 -0.42 -12.44 2.13
CA LYS A 749 -0.94 -13.64 2.81
C LYS A 749 -0.44 -13.79 4.25
N GLU A 750 0.77 -13.34 4.53
CA GLU A 750 1.37 -13.42 5.87
C GLU A 750 0.58 -12.58 6.86
N ILE A 751 0.35 -11.30 6.52
CA ILE A 751 -0.49 -10.39 7.30
C ILE A 751 -1.91 -10.95 7.38
N PHE A 752 -2.48 -11.33 6.23
CA PHE A 752 -3.86 -11.81 6.18
C PHE A 752 -4.10 -13.03 7.08
N LYS A 753 -3.14 -13.96 7.14
CA LYS A 753 -3.20 -15.15 8.01
C LYS A 753 -3.09 -14.79 9.49
N SER A 754 -2.35 -13.73 9.83
CA SER A 754 -2.17 -13.27 11.21
C SER A 754 -3.37 -12.49 11.78
N LEU A 755 -4.25 -11.95 10.92
CA LEU A 755 -5.43 -11.19 11.34
C LEU A 755 -6.47 -12.06 12.05
N ASP A 756 -7.00 -11.54 13.16
CA ASP A 756 -8.15 -12.10 13.88
C ASP A 756 -9.46 -11.87 13.09
N ASP A 757 -10.25 -12.93 12.98
CA ASP A 757 -11.55 -12.93 12.32
C ASP A 757 -12.53 -11.94 13.00
N GLU A 758 -12.44 -11.74 14.31
CA GLU A 758 -13.31 -10.78 15.03
C GLU A 758 -13.08 -9.34 14.57
N ILE A 759 -11.84 -8.97 14.23
CA ILE A 759 -11.53 -7.62 13.71
C ILE A 759 -12.18 -7.43 12.33
N ILE A 760 -12.02 -8.43 11.44
CA ILE A 760 -12.59 -8.40 10.09
C ILE A 760 -14.13 -8.37 10.15
N ILE A 761 -14.72 -9.14 11.06
CA ILE A 761 -16.18 -9.15 11.31
C ILE A 761 -16.67 -7.78 11.74
N ARG A 762 -15.96 -7.11 12.67
CA ARG A 762 -16.33 -5.75 13.10
C ARG A 762 -16.24 -4.75 11.96
N ARG A 763 -15.21 -4.83 11.10
CA ARG A 763 -15.15 -3.99 9.90
C ARG A 763 -16.31 -4.25 8.96
N PHE A 764 -16.59 -5.51 8.69
CA PHE A 764 -17.70 -5.91 7.85
C PHE A 764 -19.04 -5.33 8.36
N GLN A 765 -19.27 -5.38 9.67
CA GLN A 765 -20.45 -4.78 10.32
C GLN A 765 -20.50 -3.26 10.17
N ARG A 766 -19.35 -2.57 10.24
CA ARG A 766 -19.25 -1.11 10.09
C ARG A 766 -19.44 -0.63 8.65
N LEU A 767 -19.12 -1.45 7.64
CA LEU A 767 -19.20 -1.04 6.24
C LEU A 767 -20.58 -0.52 5.83
N LYS A 768 -21.65 -1.19 6.29
CA LYS A 768 -23.04 -0.87 5.94
C LYS A 768 -23.98 -1.32 7.05
N THR A 769 -25.01 -0.51 7.32
CA THR A 769 -26.12 -0.92 8.20
C THR A 769 -26.86 -2.10 7.57
N ARG A 770 -26.96 -3.21 8.31
CA ARG A 770 -27.66 -4.43 7.89
C ARG A 770 -28.73 -4.76 8.92
N ARG A 771 -29.74 -5.52 8.50
CA ARG A 771 -30.89 -5.89 9.35
C ARG A 771 -30.50 -6.59 10.65
N MET A 772 -29.39 -7.32 10.63
CA MET A 772 -28.79 -7.97 11.79
C MET A 772 -27.45 -7.29 12.06
N GLN A 773 -27.25 -6.82 13.28
CA GLN A 773 -25.96 -6.33 13.75
C GLN A 773 -25.53 -7.11 14.98
N LEU A 774 -24.24 -7.45 15.04
CA LEU A 774 -23.67 -8.02 16.26
C LEU A 774 -23.48 -6.89 17.28
N PRO A 775 -23.72 -7.14 18.58
CA PRO A 775 -23.51 -6.13 19.61
C PRO A 775 -22.07 -5.63 19.58
N ARG A 776 -21.89 -4.31 19.70
CA ARG A 776 -20.56 -3.71 19.87
C ARG A 776 -19.96 -4.27 21.15
N SER A 777 -18.85 -4.98 21.07
CA SER A 777 -18.14 -5.42 22.27
C SER A 777 -17.82 -4.19 23.11
N SER A 778 -18.22 -4.19 24.38
CA SER A 778 -17.71 -3.25 25.37
C SER A 778 -16.18 -3.25 25.27
N LYS A 779 -15.60 -2.09 24.95
CA LYS A 779 -14.16 -1.90 24.74
C LYS A 779 -13.35 -2.60 25.83
N THR A 780 -12.41 -3.45 25.42
CA THR A 780 -11.11 -3.61 26.09
C THR A 780 -10.25 -2.40 25.79
#